data_AF-A0A3C1FAJ7-F1
#
_entry.id   AF-A0A3C1FAJ7-F1
#
_cell.length_a   1.000
_cell.length_b   1.000
_cell.length_c   1.000
_cell.angle_alpha   90.00
_cell.angle_beta   90.00
_cell.angle_gamma   90.00
#
_symmetry.space_group_name_H-M   'P 1'
#
loop_
_entity.id
_entity.type
_entity.pdbx_description
1 polymer ?
#
loop_
_entity_poly.entity_id
_entity_poly.type
_entity_poly.pdbx_seq_one_letter_code
_entity_poly.pdbx_strand_id
1 'polypeptide(L)'
;MKKTFHLILGVLLLPLALGAQSLPKAEDAFEKGDYTTALAQYKQLMQSATGDERLHAQLRYAACQFGLGEYLNAAKTIWGYTLPENDLWKARFLLYRIQLSGQTSSVYRRLLNERQIDSKDAQNDPEAWTKDEWEARITQDYETLWAMRAALINAPVERETLILNVKATDTQRIPTLFDYVVFEWQRRLTEQKPVALARLENAEFLDGYATVSPQQKEQAEKLAYLLKTAYLLDGKGRQNAKIFWQTDFILLPFTQGRFFELKNKEKALNTAVSQLNVISGLTPQTMGFWNKIKGYVSADNTDYGRSYAAYQAAELLWNRGGDREEALKIARFGKGLNNGYYATQCARLEKQILQKELSFNALPKAVNPQKIELSFTARNAKEVFVRVYKTSYEELLKFYRAGQVGRTVNSWDFLTRLSGKNIQEVLSRAPYKAASAPVTYERPYFEQKGTVALPALENGFYFVLASYDASFDAASAPVQGAVLNATDLALFVTGAIEDNPDKYVATLNGKTQTFRPNVFRIYTANLKTGAAEGNVNLDIITTWKGSRQKAATQADGSAAFVRPITVSTTRNTNNNYFISPLAEKDGSRAFTPALYFHFYNNEPVRMFLQTDRAIYRPGEKVYLSLNAFETLPRGLKVLPNHRVGIKVSDASGNTVFTARPTANAMGTAQAEFTLPDNPMLGYFQIQASLTANKHTYRTYQSFQVEEYKRPDYEITLSSDGTTREYNKETTVTGQAQYYFGSPLAGAAINYTVTRQDYLPPFYWWKVLPSSDGDTVVAQGTAKTDEKGSFKITFTPRQQEKDETFAKYVIKAEVLDESGRAISTQKAFTVSTLAKLFKLDFTQGFYDANTQTSDFARITLTNADGNAVTGKVSVKVSLLENTLPQTQEDDRFYPRPVNTLENQFKNAKEVKTAFTRDISFKKPGEQVLSLPALPEGVYRLTLKADKAGTQSMVFVVADTLSQLQLPDVT
;
A
#
# COMPACT_ATOMS: atom_id res chain seq x y z
N MET A 1 -16.61 53.18 32.75
CA MET A 1 -16.28 54.21 33.75
C MET A 1 -14.98 53.82 34.45
N LYS A 2 -14.18 54.80 34.94
CA LYS A 2 -13.19 54.78 36.07
C LYS A 2 -12.66 53.41 36.60
N LYS A 3 -11.38 53.20 36.97
CA LYS A 3 -10.05 53.90 36.93
C LYS A 3 -9.01 52.88 37.53
N THR A 4 -7.66 52.90 37.41
CA THR A 4 -6.65 53.77 36.76
C THR A 4 -5.48 52.88 36.18
N PHE A 5 -4.21 53.18 36.48
CA PHE A 5 -2.96 52.47 36.11
C PHE A 5 -1.84 52.89 37.13
N HIS A 6 -0.62 52.32 37.05
CA HIS A 6 0.65 52.63 37.79
C HIS A 6 0.93 51.92 39.14
N LEU A 7 2.17 51.81 39.65
CA LEU A 7 3.50 51.51 39.06
C LEU A 7 4.60 51.32 40.17
N ILE A 8 5.31 50.19 40.16
CA ILE A 8 6.74 49.95 40.57
C ILE A 8 7.28 50.24 42.02
N LEU A 9 8.09 49.26 42.48
CA LEU A 9 9.13 49.19 43.54
C LEU A 9 8.81 49.30 45.04
N GLY A 10 9.48 48.43 45.81
CA GLY A 10 9.50 48.38 47.27
C GLY A 10 10.08 47.06 47.78
N VAL A 11 11.41 46.90 47.79
CA VAL A 11 12.07 45.66 48.25
C VAL A 11 12.12 45.62 49.77
N LEU A 12 11.61 44.54 50.37
CA LEU A 12 11.98 44.13 51.73
C LEU A 12 11.96 42.61 51.85
N LEU A 13 13.03 42.05 52.41
CA LEU A 13 13.25 40.61 52.55
C LEU A 13 12.48 40.06 53.75
N LEU A 14 11.71 38.99 53.53
CA LEU A 14 11.33 38.04 54.57
C LEU A 14 11.68 36.63 54.09
N PRO A 15 12.21 35.75 54.94
CA PRO A 15 12.57 34.39 54.54
C PRO A 15 11.30 33.62 54.20
N LEU A 16 11.22 33.10 52.97
CA LEU A 16 10.20 32.12 52.61
C LEU A 16 10.36 30.90 53.52
N ALA A 17 9.35 30.66 54.37
CA ALA A 17 9.33 29.48 55.21
C ALA A 17 9.38 28.23 54.32
N LEU A 18 10.44 27.43 54.48
CA LEU A 18 10.61 26.13 53.82
C LEU A 18 9.64 25.12 54.41
N GLY A 19 8.35 25.27 54.08
CA GLY A 19 7.32 24.29 54.38
C GLY A 19 7.64 23.00 53.66
N ALA A 20 8.02 21.96 54.42
CA ALA A 20 8.38 20.66 53.89
C ALA A 20 7.25 20.14 52.98
N GLN A 21 7.57 19.95 51.70
CA GLN A 21 6.62 19.40 50.73
C GLN A 21 6.61 17.89 50.89
N SER A 22 5.42 17.29 50.86
CA SER A 22 5.23 15.85 50.98
C SER A 22 4.80 15.25 49.65
N LEU A 23 5.18 14.00 49.40
CA LEU A 23 4.87 13.27 48.16
C LEU A 23 3.39 13.38 47.69
N PRO A 24 2.36 13.29 48.55
CA PRO A 24 0.97 13.39 48.11
C PRO A 24 0.60 14.72 47.45
N LYS A 25 1.29 15.82 47.79
CA LYS A 25 1.05 17.14 47.17
C LYS A 25 1.58 17.20 45.73
N ALA A 26 2.70 16.50 45.48
CA ALA A 26 3.29 16.41 44.15
C ALA A 26 2.50 15.44 43.25
N GLU A 27 1.98 14.33 43.80
CA GLU A 27 1.04 13.45 43.08
C GLU A 27 -0.26 14.19 42.72
N ASP A 28 -0.86 14.95 43.65
CA ASP A 28 -2.08 15.74 43.38
C ASP A 28 -1.92 16.74 42.21
N ALA A 29 -0.75 17.38 42.11
CA ALA A 29 -0.43 18.24 40.96
C ALA A 29 -0.22 17.42 39.66
N PHE A 30 0.42 16.25 39.76
CA PHE A 30 0.70 15.36 38.62
C PHE A 30 -0.59 14.73 38.04
N GLU A 31 -1.49 14.23 38.88
CA GLU A 31 -2.78 13.66 38.47
C GLU A 31 -3.71 14.70 37.82
N LYS A 32 -3.57 15.98 38.19
CA LYS A 32 -4.28 17.11 37.55
C LYS A 32 -3.65 17.57 36.24
N GLY A 33 -2.49 17.03 35.86
CA GLY A 33 -1.74 17.45 34.67
C GLY A 33 -0.99 18.78 34.81
N ASP A 34 -0.87 19.34 36.02
CA ASP A 34 -0.01 20.50 36.27
C ASP A 34 1.44 20.03 36.45
N TYR A 35 2.02 19.59 35.34
CA TYR A 35 3.39 19.10 35.29
C TYR A 35 4.41 20.18 35.64
N THR A 36 4.11 21.47 35.46
CA THR A 36 5.00 22.58 35.84
C THR A 36 5.13 22.67 37.37
N THR A 37 4.00 22.69 38.07
CA THR A 37 4.00 22.68 39.54
C THR A 37 4.57 21.36 40.06
N ALA A 38 4.13 20.22 39.52
CA ALA A 38 4.59 18.90 39.97
C ALA A 38 6.12 18.73 39.81
N LEU A 39 6.70 19.13 38.67
CA LEU A 39 8.15 19.12 38.42
C LEU A 39 8.92 19.88 39.51
N ALA A 40 8.47 21.09 39.87
CA ALA A 40 9.10 21.89 40.91
C ALA A 40 9.00 21.23 42.30
N GLN A 41 7.89 20.57 42.61
CA GLN A 41 7.69 19.87 43.88
C GLN A 41 8.56 18.61 43.99
N TYR A 42 8.58 17.74 42.96
CA TYR A 42 9.49 16.57 42.94
C TYR A 42 10.97 16.98 42.99
N LYS A 43 11.34 18.11 42.40
CA LYS A 43 12.71 18.64 42.47
C LYS A 43 13.14 18.98 43.89
N GLN A 44 12.24 19.52 44.71
CA GLN A 44 12.50 19.74 46.14
C GLN A 44 12.46 18.41 46.92
N LEU A 45 11.50 17.53 46.62
CA LEU A 45 11.38 16.23 47.29
C LEU A 45 12.64 15.37 47.13
N MET A 46 13.26 15.35 45.95
CA MET A 46 14.52 14.64 45.69
C MET A 46 15.72 15.15 46.51
N GLN A 47 15.63 16.35 47.10
CA GLN A 47 16.68 16.92 47.96
C GLN A 47 16.48 16.54 49.45
N SER A 48 15.24 16.33 49.88
CA SER A 48 14.89 16.04 51.28
C SER A 48 14.57 14.57 51.58
N ALA A 49 14.05 13.82 50.60
CA ALA A 49 13.61 12.44 50.78
C ALA A 49 14.74 11.42 50.61
N THR A 50 14.53 10.23 51.15
CA THR A 50 15.42 9.06 51.03
C THR A 50 14.61 7.80 50.69
N GLY A 51 15.29 6.74 50.25
CA GLY A 51 14.65 5.48 49.88
C GLY A 51 13.56 5.64 48.81
N ASP A 52 12.49 4.85 48.93
CA ASP A 52 11.36 4.76 48.00
C ASP A 52 10.72 6.11 47.65
N GLU A 53 10.57 7.05 48.59
CA GLU A 53 9.98 8.37 48.31
C GLU A 53 10.84 9.20 47.34
N ARG A 54 12.18 9.05 47.43
CA ARG A 54 13.10 9.69 46.47
C ARG A 54 13.09 8.98 45.11
N LEU A 55 13.02 7.64 45.09
CA LEU A 55 12.92 6.86 43.85
C LEU A 55 11.63 7.17 43.09
N HIS A 56 10.52 7.34 43.81
CA HIS A 56 9.23 7.79 43.28
C HIS A 56 9.37 9.18 42.63
N ALA A 57 9.93 10.15 43.37
CA ALA A 57 10.10 11.51 42.88
C ALA A 57 11.00 11.61 41.64
N GLN A 58 12.03 10.76 41.53
CA GLN A 58 12.87 10.67 40.32
C GLN A 58 12.07 10.25 39.08
N LEU A 59 11.28 9.17 39.17
CA LEU A 59 10.43 8.72 38.05
C LEU A 59 9.40 9.78 37.64
N ARG A 60 8.72 10.39 38.63
CA ARG A 60 7.70 11.41 38.37
C ARG A 60 8.28 12.72 37.84
N TYR A 61 9.48 13.12 38.27
CA TYR A 61 10.17 14.30 37.73
C TYR A 61 10.47 14.13 36.22
N ALA A 62 11.00 12.96 35.81
CA ALA A 62 11.18 12.64 34.38
C ALA A 62 9.84 12.57 33.62
N ALA A 63 8.79 12.02 34.25
CA ALA A 63 7.44 11.99 33.67
C ALA A 63 6.83 13.40 33.50
N CYS A 64 7.11 14.36 34.40
CA CYS A 64 6.68 15.74 34.25
C CYS A 64 7.34 16.42 33.03
N GLN A 65 8.66 16.24 32.85
CA GLN A 65 9.36 16.74 31.66
C GLN A 65 8.75 16.18 30.37
N PHE A 66 8.41 14.89 30.35
CA PHE A 66 7.73 14.27 29.22
C PHE A 66 6.33 14.86 28.98
N GLY A 67 5.55 15.08 30.06
CA GLY A 67 4.23 15.73 30.00
C GLY A 67 4.26 17.18 29.53
N LEU A 68 5.37 17.90 29.76
CA LEU A 68 5.65 19.24 29.25
C LEU A 68 6.15 19.27 27.80
N GLY A 69 6.36 18.10 27.17
CA GLY A 69 6.92 17.98 25.81
C GLY A 69 8.45 18.04 25.75
N GLU A 70 9.15 18.12 26.89
CA GLU A 70 10.62 18.12 26.95
C GLU A 70 11.21 16.70 26.80
N TYR A 71 10.81 15.96 25.76
CA TYR A 71 11.09 14.53 25.62
C TYR A 71 12.59 14.18 25.74
N LEU A 72 13.46 15.00 25.15
CA LEU A 72 14.91 14.82 25.24
C LEU A 72 15.45 15.07 26.66
N ASN A 73 14.92 16.05 27.40
CA ASN A 73 15.30 16.29 28.79
C ASN A 73 14.80 15.16 29.71
N ALA A 74 13.58 14.67 29.47
CA ALA A 74 13.04 13.50 30.17
C ALA A 74 13.93 12.26 29.96
N ALA A 75 14.40 12.05 28.72
CA ALA A 75 15.36 10.99 28.40
C ALA A 75 16.72 11.19 29.10
N LYS A 76 17.36 12.37 28.98
CA LYS A 76 18.64 12.66 29.68
C LYS A 76 18.51 12.45 31.19
N THR A 77 17.34 12.79 31.75
CA THR A 77 17.06 12.67 33.18
C THR A 77 16.88 11.21 33.64
N ILE A 78 16.06 10.41 32.95
CA ILE A 78 15.87 8.99 33.31
C ILE A 78 17.13 8.14 33.07
N TRP A 79 17.93 8.48 32.05
CA TRP A 79 19.22 7.82 31.79
C TRP A 79 20.35 8.29 32.73
N GLY A 80 20.26 9.51 33.27
CA GLY A 80 21.20 10.03 34.26
C GLY A 80 21.01 9.51 35.70
N TYR A 81 19.94 8.76 35.98
CA TYR A 81 19.71 8.15 37.30
C TYR A 81 20.32 6.74 37.40
N THR A 82 21.05 6.50 38.49
CA THR A 82 21.52 5.15 38.86
C THR A 82 20.35 4.20 39.06
N LEU A 83 20.40 3.01 38.44
CA LEU A 83 19.37 1.98 38.63
C LEU A 83 19.37 1.48 40.09
N PRO A 84 18.21 1.43 40.78
CA PRO A 84 18.11 0.93 42.15
C PRO A 84 18.57 -0.52 42.31
N GLU A 85 19.03 -0.89 43.52
CA GLU A 85 19.39 -2.28 43.82
C GLU A 85 18.15 -3.19 43.86
N ASN A 86 17.09 -2.75 44.55
CA ASN A 86 15.81 -3.47 44.65
C ASN A 86 15.19 -3.76 43.27
N ASP A 87 14.83 -5.02 43.01
CA ASP A 87 14.37 -5.46 41.69
C ASP A 87 13.07 -4.80 41.21
N LEU A 88 12.12 -4.50 42.10
CA LEU A 88 10.87 -3.85 41.69
C LEU A 88 11.11 -2.39 41.28
N TRP A 89 11.93 -1.68 42.04
CA TRP A 89 12.34 -0.32 41.68
C TRP A 89 13.22 -0.29 40.43
N LYS A 90 14.18 -1.21 40.29
CA LYS A 90 14.96 -1.39 39.06
C LYS A 90 14.06 -1.62 37.85
N ALA A 91 13.04 -2.48 37.97
CA ALA A 91 12.11 -2.74 36.88
C ALA A 91 11.24 -1.52 36.52
N ARG A 92 10.76 -0.75 37.50
CA ARG A 92 10.04 0.51 37.25
C ARG A 92 10.89 1.53 36.49
N PHE A 93 12.18 1.68 36.87
CA PHE A 93 13.11 2.56 36.17
C PHE A 93 13.37 2.09 34.73
N LEU A 94 13.61 0.79 34.51
CA LEU A 94 13.82 0.23 33.17
C LEU A 94 12.57 0.38 32.27
N LEU A 95 11.36 0.17 32.80
CA LEU A 95 10.12 0.33 32.04
C LEU A 95 9.85 1.80 31.68
N TYR A 96 10.05 2.74 32.61
CA TYR A 96 10.02 4.17 32.30
C TYR A 96 11.07 4.55 31.25
N ARG A 97 12.29 4.00 31.37
CA ARG A 97 13.40 4.25 30.45
C ARG A 97 13.06 3.78 29.03
N ILE A 98 12.53 2.56 28.88
CA ILE A 98 11.97 2.03 27.62
C ILE A 98 10.90 2.96 27.04
N GLN A 99 9.88 3.32 27.83
CA GLN A 99 8.72 4.09 27.37
C GLN A 99 9.09 5.50 26.91
N LEU A 100 9.87 6.22 27.73
CA LEU A 100 10.33 7.58 27.43
C LEU A 100 11.28 7.57 26.21
N SER A 101 12.17 6.58 26.13
CA SER A 101 13.15 6.47 25.04
C SER A 101 12.49 6.16 23.70
N GLY A 102 11.54 5.21 23.65
CA GLY A 102 10.85 4.85 22.40
C GLY A 102 9.99 5.99 21.83
N GLN A 103 9.40 6.81 22.69
CA GLN A 103 8.70 8.03 22.25
C GLN A 103 9.70 9.11 21.79
N THR A 104 10.75 9.37 22.56
CA THR A 104 11.77 10.39 22.23
C THR A 104 12.46 10.09 20.90
N SER A 105 12.90 8.85 20.67
CA SER A 105 13.54 8.46 19.41
C SER A 105 12.58 8.55 18.21
N SER A 106 11.26 8.41 18.41
CA SER A 106 10.27 8.60 17.35
C SER A 106 10.10 10.06 16.94
N VAL A 107 10.10 11.00 17.91
CA VAL A 107 9.95 12.44 17.67
C VAL A 107 11.22 13.02 17.05
N TYR A 108 12.39 12.66 17.58
CA TYR A 108 13.69 13.16 17.12
C TYR A 108 14.28 12.35 15.95
N ARG A 109 13.54 11.36 15.43
CA ARG A 109 13.96 10.41 14.37
C ARG A 109 14.67 11.05 13.17
N ARG A 110 14.29 12.26 12.77
CA ARG A 110 14.94 12.97 11.65
C ARG A 110 16.34 13.45 12.03
N LEU A 111 16.46 14.16 13.15
CA LEU A 111 17.72 14.71 13.66
C LEU A 111 18.71 13.58 14.05
N LEU A 112 18.19 12.46 14.57
CA LEU A 112 18.99 11.28 14.92
C LEU A 112 19.51 10.47 13.72
N ASN A 113 18.99 10.72 12.51
CA ASN A 113 19.51 10.15 11.26
C ASN A 113 20.61 11.03 10.62
N GLU A 114 20.70 12.30 11.00
CA GLU A 114 21.56 13.32 10.37
C GLU A 114 22.87 13.55 11.15
N ARG A 115 23.05 12.89 12.32
CA ARG A 115 24.20 13.05 13.23
C ARG A 115 25.16 11.84 13.20
N GLN A 116 26.38 12.05 12.69
CA GLN A 116 27.55 11.26 13.10
C GLN A 116 28.24 12.01 14.26
N ILE A 117 28.18 11.46 15.48
CA ILE A 117 28.87 12.01 16.66
C ILE A 117 29.95 11.01 17.07
N ASP A 118 31.21 11.32 16.78
CA ASP A 118 32.36 10.64 17.37
C ASP A 118 32.59 11.20 18.79
N SER A 119 32.06 10.52 19.80
CA SER A 119 32.35 10.85 21.20
C SER A 119 32.39 9.60 22.08
N LYS A 120 33.49 9.43 22.80
CA LYS A 120 33.74 8.26 23.67
C LYS A 120 33.06 8.40 25.05
N ASP A 121 32.55 9.58 25.37
CA ASP A 121 31.91 9.91 26.65
C ASP A 121 30.38 9.88 26.61
N ALA A 122 29.76 9.46 25.49
CA ALA A 122 28.32 9.52 25.27
C ALA A 122 27.45 8.67 26.23
N GLN A 123 28.02 7.90 27.17
CA GLN A 123 27.34 6.74 27.76
C GLN A 123 25.99 7.04 28.43
N ASN A 124 25.78 8.26 28.95
CA ASN A 124 24.53 8.70 29.58
C ASN A 124 23.87 9.94 28.92
N ASP A 125 24.33 10.40 27.74
CA ASP A 125 23.65 11.49 27.00
C ASP A 125 22.87 10.97 25.77
N PRO A 126 21.55 10.74 25.88
CA PRO A 126 20.68 10.39 24.74
C PRO A 126 20.67 11.36 23.55
N GLU A 127 21.19 12.59 23.69
CA GLU A 127 21.37 13.48 22.54
C GLU A 127 22.56 13.10 21.64
N ALA A 128 23.56 12.42 22.21
CA ALA A 128 24.76 12.00 21.48
C ALA A 128 24.59 10.66 20.74
N TRP A 129 23.57 9.86 21.07
CA TRP A 129 23.37 8.53 20.49
C TRP A 129 22.81 8.57 19.08
N THR A 130 23.40 7.74 18.22
CA THR A 130 22.79 7.34 16.95
C THR A 130 21.49 6.56 17.17
N LYS A 131 20.63 6.52 16.14
CA LYS A 131 19.39 5.72 16.16
C LYS A 131 19.60 4.28 16.61
N ASP A 132 20.68 3.62 16.19
CA ASP A 132 20.87 2.20 16.45
C ASP A 132 21.45 1.94 17.85
N GLU A 133 22.18 2.88 18.43
CA GLU A 133 22.53 2.87 19.87
C GLU A 133 21.30 3.06 20.76
N TRP A 134 20.39 3.99 20.42
CA TRP A 134 19.10 4.13 21.11
C TRP A 134 18.34 2.79 21.14
N GLU A 135 18.24 2.10 20.00
CA GLU A 135 17.52 0.84 19.91
C GLU A 135 18.24 -0.30 20.63
N ALA A 136 19.58 -0.37 20.58
CA ALA A 136 20.39 -1.33 21.33
C ALA A 136 20.22 -1.15 22.86
N ARG A 137 20.21 0.10 23.33
CA ARG A 137 20.01 0.46 24.74
C ARG A 137 18.61 0.12 25.25
N ILE A 138 17.56 0.45 24.49
CA ILE A 138 16.18 0.04 24.81
C ILE A 138 16.08 -1.49 24.84
N THR A 139 16.76 -2.18 23.93
CA THR A 139 16.81 -3.65 23.88
C THR A 139 17.52 -4.26 25.10
N GLN A 140 18.63 -3.67 25.57
CA GLN A 140 19.34 -4.07 26.79
C GLN A 140 18.44 -3.95 28.04
N ASP A 141 17.54 -2.96 28.09
CA ASP A 141 16.59 -2.78 29.19
C ASP A 141 15.59 -3.95 29.26
N TYR A 142 15.05 -4.38 28.11
CA TYR A 142 14.18 -5.56 28.03
C TYR A 142 14.93 -6.86 28.40
N GLU A 143 16.18 -7.02 27.99
CA GLU A 143 17.01 -8.16 28.36
C GLU A 143 17.29 -8.21 29.87
N THR A 144 17.50 -7.04 30.49
CA THR A 144 17.66 -6.90 31.94
C THR A 144 16.37 -7.27 32.68
N LEU A 145 15.22 -6.75 32.24
CA LEU A 145 13.89 -7.13 32.76
C LEU A 145 13.62 -8.64 32.60
N TRP A 146 14.06 -9.24 31.49
CA TRP A 146 13.94 -10.69 31.25
C TRP A 146 14.85 -11.52 32.15
N ALA A 147 16.07 -11.06 32.45
CA ALA A 147 16.93 -11.69 33.45
C ALA A 147 16.26 -11.67 34.84
N MET A 148 15.63 -10.56 35.20
CA MET A 148 14.91 -10.34 36.46
C MET A 148 13.58 -11.12 36.60
N ARG A 149 13.15 -11.90 35.59
CA ARG A 149 11.86 -12.62 35.57
C ARG A 149 11.51 -13.36 36.86
N ALA A 150 12.49 -13.95 37.56
CA ALA A 150 12.27 -14.68 38.81
C ALA A 150 11.75 -13.78 39.97
N ALA A 151 12.11 -12.51 39.99
CA ALA A 151 11.55 -11.51 40.92
C ALA A 151 10.19 -10.97 40.43
N LEU A 152 10.07 -10.70 39.13
CA LEU A 152 8.90 -10.04 38.55
C LEU A 152 7.66 -10.96 38.43
N ILE A 153 7.85 -12.28 38.39
CA ILE A 153 6.78 -13.29 38.20
C ILE A 153 5.82 -13.45 39.40
N ASN A 154 6.12 -12.82 40.54
CA ASN A 154 5.25 -12.76 41.71
C ASN A 154 4.91 -11.32 42.13
N ALA A 155 5.31 -10.32 41.33
CA ALA A 155 5.01 -8.90 41.57
C ALA A 155 3.66 -8.54 40.91
N PRO A 156 2.58 -8.30 41.69
CA PRO A 156 1.24 -8.11 41.12
C PRO A 156 1.12 -6.75 40.43
N VAL A 157 0.63 -6.73 39.19
CA VAL A 157 0.49 -5.51 38.37
C VAL A 157 -0.40 -4.46 39.03
N GLU A 158 -1.34 -4.90 39.87
CA GLU A 158 -2.36 -4.08 40.54
C GLU A 158 -1.76 -3.06 41.52
N ARG A 159 -0.49 -3.22 41.90
CA ARG A 159 0.26 -2.30 42.77
C ARG A 159 1.13 -1.30 41.99
N GLU A 160 1.22 -1.43 40.68
CA GLU A 160 2.19 -0.71 39.84
C GLU A 160 1.61 0.57 39.22
N THR A 161 0.83 1.33 39.99
CA THR A 161 0.18 2.60 39.60
C THR A 161 1.15 3.72 39.21
N LEU A 162 2.44 3.55 39.52
CA LEU A 162 3.49 4.48 39.09
C LEU A 162 3.75 4.39 37.59
N ILE A 163 3.74 3.18 37.03
CA ILE A 163 4.05 2.89 35.61
C ILE A 163 2.81 2.57 34.78
N LEU A 164 1.68 2.21 35.40
CA LEU A 164 0.50 1.70 34.72
C LEU A 164 -0.80 2.38 35.15
N ASN A 165 -1.67 2.68 34.18
CA ASN A 165 -3.08 2.93 34.45
C ASN A 165 -3.81 1.60 34.70
N VAL A 166 -3.61 1.05 35.90
CA VAL A 166 -4.16 -0.26 36.34
C VAL A 166 -5.66 -0.40 36.06
N LYS A 167 -6.45 0.69 36.15
CA LYS A 167 -7.90 0.70 35.87
C LYS A 167 -8.25 0.44 34.40
N ALA A 168 -7.28 0.57 33.48
CA ALA A 168 -7.41 0.30 32.05
C ALA A 168 -6.63 -0.94 31.60
N THR A 169 -5.92 -1.62 32.51
CA THR A 169 -5.17 -2.85 32.23
C THR A 169 -6.05 -4.09 32.46
N ASP A 170 -6.00 -5.06 31.55
CA ASP A 170 -6.56 -6.39 31.80
C ASP A 170 -5.63 -7.15 32.77
N THR A 171 -5.85 -7.00 34.07
CA THR A 171 -5.05 -7.66 35.12
C THR A 171 -5.32 -9.17 35.20
N GLN A 172 -6.32 -9.71 34.50
CA GLN A 172 -6.53 -11.17 34.40
C GLN A 172 -5.70 -11.79 33.26
N ARG A 173 -5.46 -11.05 32.17
CA ARG A 173 -4.45 -11.41 31.16
C ARG A 173 -3.03 -11.12 31.62
N ILE A 174 -2.82 -10.00 32.30
CA ILE A 174 -1.50 -9.46 32.67
C ILE A 174 -1.41 -9.28 34.20
N PRO A 175 -1.49 -10.34 35.03
CA PRO A 175 -1.57 -10.24 36.48
C PRO A 175 -0.28 -9.81 37.16
N THR A 176 0.88 -9.99 36.52
CA THR A 176 2.19 -9.69 37.12
C THR A 176 3.02 -8.75 36.26
N LEU A 177 4.00 -8.09 36.89
CA LEU A 177 4.94 -7.21 36.21
C LEU A 177 5.79 -7.98 35.17
N PHE A 178 6.05 -9.27 35.39
CA PHE A 178 6.63 -10.14 34.35
C PHE A 178 5.72 -10.29 33.13
N ASP A 179 4.42 -10.52 33.33
CA ASP A 179 3.46 -10.62 32.21
C ASP A 179 3.36 -9.29 31.43
N TYR A 180 3.52 -8.14 32.11
CA TYR A 180 3.56 -6.84 31.44
C TYR A 180 4.83 -6.66 30.58
N VAL A 181 6.00 -7.10 31.07
CA VAL A 181 7.24 -7.14 30.27
C VAL A 181 7.05 -8.03 29.03
N VAL A 182 6.41 -9.20 29.16
CA VAL A 182 6.11 -10.10 28.03
C VAL A 182 5.21 -9.42 27.00
N PHE A 183 4.13 -8.76 27.43
CA PHE A 183 3.21 -8.03 26.56
C PHE A 183 3.91 -6.93 25.75
N GLU A 184 4.70 -6.07 26.41
CA GLU A 184 5.41 -4.97 25.75
C GLU A 184 6.52 -5.47 24.83
N TRP A 185 7.25 -6.52 25.24
CA TRP A 185 8.34 -7.05 24.41
C TRP A 185 7.83 -7.83 23.20
N GLN A 186 6.69 -8.53 23.33
CA GLN A 186 5.96 -9.13 22.20
C GLN A 186 5.65 -8.07 21.14
N ARG A 187 5.11 -6.91 21.55
CA ARG A 187 4.85 -5.77 20.65
C ARG A 187 6.13 -5.32 19.94
N ARG A 188 7.21 -5.02 20.69
CA ARG A 188 8.51 -4.60 20.12
C ARG A 188 9.12 -5.65 19.17
N LEU A 189 9.03 -6.94 19.48
CA LEU A 189 9.52 -8.01 18.59
C LEU A 189 8.77 -8.04 17.25
N THR A 190 7.50 -7.64 17.21
CA THR A 190 6.73 -7.51 15.95
C THR A 190 7.07 -6.25 15.13
N GLU A 191 7.98 -5.39 15.60
CA GLU A 191 8.39 -4.15 14.89
C GLU A 191 9.76 -4.25 14.18
N GLN A 192 10.31 -5.45 14.00
CA GLN A 192 11.57 -5.73 13.26
C GLN A 192 12.78 -4.91 13.76
N LYS A 193 13.17 -5.12 15.02
CA LYS A 193 14.34 -4.50 15.66
C LYS A 193 15.26 -5.55 16.32
N PRO A 194 16.58 -5.30 16.42
CA PRO A 194 17.51 -6.24 17.06
C PRO A 194 17.21 -6.41 18.56
N VAL A 195 17.21 -7.68 18.99
CA VAL A 195 16.96 -8.12 20.38
C VAL A 195 17.82 -9.35 20.67
N ALA A 196 18.64 -9.38 21.71
CA ALA A 196 19.45 -10.55 22.10
C ALA A 196 18.67 -11.51 23.03
N LEU A 197 17.49 -11.94 22.56
CA LEU A 197 16.74 -13.03 23.17
C LEU A 197 17.19 -14.39 22.57
N ALA A 198 17.18 -15.44 23.38
CA ALA A 198 17.44 -16.80 22.91
C ALA A 198 16.40 -17.24 21.87
N ARG A 199 16.82 -18.13 20.96
CA ARG A 199 15.95 -18.69 19.91
C ARG A 199 15.39 -20.04 20.36
N LEU A 200 14.12 -20.29 20.05
CA LEU A 200 13.58 -21.65 20.05
C LEU A 200 13.98 -22.32 18.73
N GLU A 201 15.21 -22.84 18.65
CA GLU A 201 15.74 -23.42 17.42
C GLU A 201 14.87 -24.57 16.90
N ASN A 202 14.59 -24.55 15.60
CA ASN A 202 13.79 -25.56 14.91
C ASN A 202 12.38 -25.71 15.51
N ALA A 203 11.78 -24.60 15.92
CA ALA A 203 10.41 -24.53 16.41
C ALA A 203 9.41 -25.06 15.37
N GLU A 204 8.87 -26.26 15.60
CA GLU A 204 7.72 -26.78 14.87
C GLU A 204 6.41 -26.18 15.38
N PHE A 205 5.53 -25.78 14.45
CA PHE A 205 4.21 -25.25 14.75
C PHE A 205 3.14 -26.11 14.09
N LEU A 206 2.05 -26.32 14.81
CA LEU A 206 0.84 -26.96 14.28
C LEU A 206 1.14 -28.31 13.61
N ASP A 207 1.81 -29.22 14.33
CA ASP A 207 2.28 -30.53 13.85
C ASP A 207 3.11 -30.47 12.54
N GLY A 208 3.88 -29.39 12.37
CA GLY A 208 4.75 -29.17 11.21
C GLY A 208 4.04 -28.63 9.96
N TYR A 209 2.73 -28.35 10.03
CA TYR A 209 1.97 -27.71 8.94
C TYR A 209 2.22 -26.20 8.82
N ALA A 210 2.79 -25.57 9.85
CA ALA A 210 3.37 -24.24 9.79
C ALA A 210 4.89 -24.30 10.01
N THR A 211 5.65 -23.71 9.09
CA THR A 211 7.11 -23.56 9.21
C THR A 211 7.51 -22.10 9.22
N VAL A 212 8.57 -21.79 9.96
CA VAL A 212 9.13 -20.45 10.03
C VAL A 212 9.75 -20.04 8.68
N SER A 213 9.46 -18.82 8.21
CA SER A 213 10.07 -18.23 7.00
C SER A 213 11.59 -18.10 7.16
N PRO A 214 12.40 -18.43 6.13
CA PRO A 214 13.85 -18.24 6.17
C PRO A 214 14.28 -16.78 6.41
N GLN A 215 13.61 -15.80 5.78
CA GLN A 215 13.97 -14.37 5.88
C GLN A 215 13.76 -13.80 7.29
N GLN A 216 12.78 -14.33 8.03
CA GLN A 216 12.39 -13.82 9.35
C GLN A 216 12.69 -14.82 10.48
N LYS A 217 13.51 -15.87 10.20
CA LYS A 217 13.66 -17.04 11.08
C LYS A 217 14.02 -16.67 12.52
N GLU A 218 15.03 -15.83 12.67
CA GLU A 218 15.49 -15.37 13.97
C GLU A 218 14.39 -14.67 14.80
N GLN A 219 13.60 -13.81 14.18
CA GLN A 219 12.57 -13.05 14.90
C GLN A 219 11.38 -13.94 15.29
N ALA A 220 11.00 -14.88 14.42
CA ALA A 220 9.99 -15.89 14.72
C ALA A 220 10.44 -16.82 15.86
N GLU A 221 11.66 -17.35 15.82
CA GLU A 221 12.19 -18.23 16.87
C GLU A 221 12.38 -17.52 18.22
N LYS A 222 12.66 -16.21 18.24
CA LYS A 222 12.69 -15.37 19.46
C LYS A 222 11.29 -15.10 20.02
N LEU A 223 10.34 -14.73 19.18
CA LEU A 223 8.95 -14.51 19.60
C LEU A 223 8.30 -15.81 20.11
N ALA A 224 8.63 -16.92 19.46
CA ALA A 224 8.28 -18.27 19.91
C ALA A 224 8.88 -18.61 21.27
N TYR A 225 10.17 -18.30 21.49
CA TYR A 225 10.84 -18.47 22.78
C TYR A 225 10.18 -17.62 23.88
N LEU A 226 9.94 -16.33 23.63
CA LEU A 226 9.31 -15.40 24.57
C LEU A 226 7.98 -15.97 25.10
N LEU A 227 7.04 -16.26 24.19
CA LEU A 227 5.71 -16.73 24.56
C LEU A 227 5.74 -18.12 25.19
N LYS A 228 6.55 -19.05 24.67
CA LYS A 228 6.68 -20.41 25.22
C LYS A 228 7.28 -20.41 26.63
N THR A 229 8.28 -19.56 26.90
CA THR A 229 8.84 -19.42 28.25
C THR A 229 7.89 -18.68 29.19
N ALA A 230 7.19 -17.64 28.74
CA ALA A 230 6.18 -16.95 29.53
C ALA A 230 5.01 -17.87 29.94
N TYR A 231 4.60 -18.77 29.04
CA TYR A 231 3.64 -19.84 29.29
C TYR A 231 4.16 -20.91 30.26
N LEU A 232 5.40 -21.40 30.09
CA LEU A 232 5.92 -22.53 30.88
C LEU A 232 6.32 -22.17 32.32
N LEU A 233 6.56 -20.90 32.64
CA LEU A 233 6.89 -20.47 33.99
C LEU A 233 5.65 -20.41 34.88
N ASP A 234 5.79 -20.80 36.15
CA ASP A 234 4.75 -20.71 37.19
C ASP A 234 4.94 -19.51 38.12
N GLY A 235 3.83 -18.96 38.61
CA GLY A 235 3.82 -17.81 39.53
C GLY A 235 2.42 -17.53 40.09
N LYS A 236 2.35 -16.81 41.21
CA LYS A 236 1.10 -16.58 41.94
C LYS A 236 0.11 -15.75 41.11
N GLY A 237 -1.08 -16.31 40.85
CA GLY A 237 -2.16 -15.65 40.09
C GLY A 237 -2.03 -15.73 38.57
N ARG A 238 -0.97 -16.39 38.04
CA ARG A 238 -0.68 -16.43 36.60
C ARG A 238 -1.45 -17.48 35.80
N GLN A 239 -2.42 -18.17 36.41
CA GLN A 239 -3.17 -19.27 35.79
C GLN A 239 -3.82 -18.86 34.46
N ASN A 240 -4.52 -17.72 34.42
CA ASN A 240 -5.09 -17.18 33.18
C ASN A 240 -4.00 -16.72 32.19
N ALA A 241 -2.99 -15.98 32.66
CA ALA A 241 -1.88 -15.48 31.84
C ALA A 241 -1.14 -16.58 31.07
N LYS A 242 -0.88 -17.74 31.71
CA LYS A 242 -0.30 -18.92 31.05
C LYS A 242 -1.13 -19.34 29.83
N ILE A 243 -2.47 -19.36 29.94
CA ILE A 243 -3.38 -19.69 28.83
C ILE A 243 -3.34 -18.62 27.72
N PHE A 244 -3.24 -17.33 28.06
CA PHE A 244 -3.06 -16.28 27.06
C PHE A 244 -1.76 -16.48 26.26
N TRP A 245 -0.61 -16.64 26.93
CA TRP A 245 0.67 -16.84 26.25
C TRP A 245 0.75 -18.14 25.43
N GLN A 246 0.07 -19.20 25.90
CA GLN A 246 -0.08 -20.45 25.17
C GLN A 246 -0.95 -20.28 23.90
N THR A 247 -2.05 -19.54 24.02
CA THR A 247 -2.96 -19.23 22.91
C THR A 247 -2.25 -18.37 21.86
N ASP A 248 -1.58 -17.30 22.29
CA ASP A 248 -0.78 -16.43 21.43
C ASP A 248 0.34 -17.20 20.70
N PHE A 249 1.01 -18.15 21.38
CA PHE A 249 2.02 -19.02 20.77
C PHE A 249 1.47 -19.90 19.64
N ILE A 250 0.30 -20.53 19.84
CA ILE A 250 -0.36 -21.36 18.82
C ILE A 250 -0.83 -20.52 17.62
N LEU A 251 -1.22 -19.28 17.89
CA LEU A 251 -1.74 -18.34 16.89
C LEU A 251 -0.66 -17.60 16.08
N LEU A 252 0.63 -17.71 16.44
CA LEU A 252 1.74 -17.05 15.74
C LEU A 252 1.69 -17.20 14.20
N PRO A 253 1.42 -18.40 13.61
CA PRO A 253 1.32 -18.55 12.15
C PRO A 253 0.16 -17.80 11.49
N PHE A 254 -0.85 -17.37 12.25
CA PHE A 254 -2.02 -16.65 11.73
C PHE A 254 -2.01 -15.15 12.06
N THR A 255 -1.40 -14.76 13.18
CA THR A 255 -1.27 -13.35 13.62
C THR A 255 -0.02 -12.68 13.06
N GLN A 256 1.05 -13.45 12.80
CA GLN A 256 2.31 -12.95 12.23
C GLN A 256 2.62 -13.63 10.89
N GLY A 257 1.66 -13.69 9.97
CA GLY A 257 1.76 -14.48 8.72
C GLY A 257 3.05 -14.29 7.89
N ARG A 258 3.63 -13.08 7.85
CA ARG A 258 4.94 -12.81 7.21
C ARG A 258 6.14 -13.57 7.82
N PHE A 259 5.97 -14.16 9.00
CA PHE A 259 6.99 -14.96 9.68
C PHE A 259 6.81 -16.47 9.44
N PHE A 260 5.71 -16.92 8.82
CA PHE A 260 5.32 -18.33 8.75
C PHE A 260 4.72 -18.76 7.41
N GLU A 261 5.28 -19.82 6.83
CA GLU A 261 4.71 -20.51 5.67
C GLU A 261 3.74 -21.61 6.13
N LEU A 262 2.51 -21.57 5.64
CA LEU A 262 1.48 -22.59 5.89
C LEU A 262 1.48 -23.65 4.77
N LYS A 263 2.27 -24.72 4.95
CA LYS A 263 2.39 -25.86 4.00
C LYS A 263 1.04 -26.45 3.59
N ASN A 264 0.08 -26.43 4.51
CA ASN A 264 -1.32 -26.73 4.21
C ASN A 264 -2.22 -25.87 5.11
N LYS A 265 -2.89 -24.87 4.51
CA LYS A 265 -3.72 -23.87 5.23
C LYS A 265 -4.84 -24.52 6.04
N GLU A 266 -5.52 -25.52 5.49
CA GLU A 266 -6.64 -26.22 6.14
C GLU A 266 -6.18 -27.08 7.32
N LYS A 267 -5.13 -27.87 7.15
CA LYS A 267 -4.57 -28.69 8.23
C LYS A 267 -3.98 -27.83 9.35
N ALA A 268 -3.27 -26.75 9.01
CA ALA A 268 -2.80 -25.79 10.00
C ALA A 268 -3.97 -25.18 10.81
N LEU A 269 -5.03 -24.72 10.13
CA LEU A 269 -6.25 -24.20 10.75
C LEU A 269 -6.88 -25.23 11.70
N ASN A 270 -7.13 -26.44 11.23
CA ASN A 270 -7.79 -27.50 12.01
C ASN A 270 -6.94 -27.97 13.19
N THR A 271 -5.60 -28.05 13.04
CA THR A 271 -4.69 -28.36 14.16
C THR A 271 -4.68 -27.24 15.20
N ALA A 272 -4.67 -25.96 14.79
CA ALA A 272 -4.72 -24.84 15.73
C ALA A 272 -6.02 -24.82 16.53
N VAL A 273 -7.16 -24.97 15.85
CA VAL A 273 -8.49 -25.08 16.47
C VAL A 273 -8.56 -26.27 17.42
N SER A 274 -8.03 -27.43 17.04
CA SER A 274 -7.95 -28.61 17.91
C SER A 274 -7.15 -28.34 19.19
N GLN A 275 -6.00 -27.66 19.08
CA GLN A 275 -5.17 -27.31 20.24
C GLN A 275 -5.87 -26.32 21.18
N LEU A 276 -6.52 -25.28 20.63
CA LEU A 276 -7.28 -24.30 21.40
C LEU A 276 -8.57 -24.87 22.01
N ASN A 277 -9.21 -25.86 21.37
CA ASN A 277 -10.36 -26.59 21.92
C ASN A 277 -10.01 -27.45 23.15
N VAL A 278 -8.77 -27.97 23.24
CA VAL A 278 -8.29 -28.63 24.47
C VAL A 278 -7.91 -27.62 25.54
N ILE A 279 -7.29 -26.48 25.18
CA ILE A 279 -6.89 -25.43 26.14
C ILE A 279 -8.10 -24.74 26.78
N SER A 280 -9.15 -24.50 26.01
CA SER A 280 -10.45 -24.03 26.54
C SER A 280 -11.20 -25.12 27.32
N GLY A 281 -10.87 -26.40 27.10
CA GLY A 281 -11.53 -27.54 27.74
C GLY A 281 -12.86 -27.94 27.09
N LEU A 282 -13.11 -27.56 25.83
CA LEU A 282 -14.23 -28.06 25.03
C LEU A 282 -14.02 -29.53 24.63
N THR A 283 -12.77 -29.93 24.38
CA THR A 283 -12.41 -31.30 24.02
C THR A 283 -11.72 -32.00 25.20
N PRO A 284 -12.22 -33.17 25.64
CA PRO A 284 -11.59 -33.96 26.70
C PRO A 284 -10.14 -34.34 26.37
N GLN A 285 -9.28 -34.38 27.39
CA GLN A 285 -7.88 -34.72 27.23
C GLN A 285 -7.68 -36.21 26.95
N THR A 286 -6.71 -36.54 26.09
CA THR A 286 -6.27 -37.92 25.85
C THR A 286 -4.77 -38.05 26.07
N MET A 287 -4.31 -39.19 26.58
CA MET A 287 -2.97 -39.34 27.15
C MET A 287 -1.83 -39.05 26.15
N GLY A 288 -2.00 -39.43 24.88
CA GLY A 288 -1.01 -39.14 23.83
C GLY A 288 -0.88 -37.66 23.44
N PHE A 289 -1.89 -36.84 23.74
CA PHE A 289 -1.92 -35.41 23.40
C PHE A 289 -1.00 -34.56 24.31
N TRP A 290 -0.74 -35.02 25.53
CA TRP A 290 0.17 -34.38 26.48
C TRP A 290 1.61 -34.24 25.97
N ASN A 291 2.05 -35.16 25.09
CA ASN A 291 3.36 -35.05 24.44
C ASN A 291 3.44 -33.89 23.43
N LYS A 292 2.30 -33.46 22.88
CA LYS A 292 2.19 -32.29 21.98
C LYS A 292 2.00 -30.98 22.75
N ILE A 293 1.22 -30.99 23.83
CA ILE A 293 1.00 -29.82 24.70
C ILE A 293 1.62 -30.05 26.09
N LYS A 294 2.92 -29.77 26.20
CA LYS A 294 3.64 -29.74 27.48
C LYS A 294 3.23 -28.51 28.31
N GLY A 295 2.84 -28.68 29.57
CA GLY A 295 2.69 -27.58 30.55
C GLY A 295 1.25 -27.13 30.90
N TYR A 296 0.24 -28.00 30.75
CA TYR A 296 -1.16 -27.72 31.05
C TYR A 296 -1.41 -27.03 32.40
N VAL A 297 -2.39 -26.12 32.45
CA VAL A 297 -2.84 -25.38 33.64
C VAL A 297 -4.17 -25.96 34.11
N SER A 298 -4.36 -26.14 35.43
CA SER A 298 -5.60 -26.72 35.96
C SER A 298 -6.85 -25.88 35.64
N ALA A 299 -8.02 -26.54 35.70
CA ALA A 299 -9.31 -25.90 35.37
C ALA A 299 -9.78 -24.88 36.42
N ASP A 300 -9.18 -24.88 37.62
CA ASP A 300 -9.57 -24.02 38.73
C ASP A 300 -9.19 -22.56 38.45
N ASN A 301 -10.19 -21.67 38.46
CA ASN A 301 -10.06 -20.22 38.22
C ASN A 301 -9.46 -19.81 36.85
N THR A 302 -9.44 -20.70 35.86
CA THR A 302 -8.91 -20.42 34.50
C THR A 302 -9.95 -20.00 33.47
N ASP A 303 -11.22 -19.85 33.85
CA ASP A 303 -12.32 -19.64 32.90
C ASP A 303 -12.16 -18.43 31.99
N TYR A 304 -11.54 -17.34 32.47
CA TYR A 304 -11.31 -16.14 31.66
C TYR A 304 -10.33 -16.41 30.49
N GLY A 305 -9.21 -17.08 30.76
CA GLY A 305 -8.27 -17.54 29.75
C GLY A 305 -8.85 -18.64 28.85
N ARG A 306 -9.65 -19.56 29.41
CA ARG A 306 -10.36 -20.58 28.64
C ARG A 306 -11.37 -19.96 27.65
N SER A 307 -12.08 -18.90 28.05
CA SER A 307 -12.92 -18.11 27.14
C SER A 307 -12.11 -17.41 26.05
N TYR A 308 -10.88 -16.97 26.31
CA TYR A 308 -10.01 -16.41 25.27
C TYR A 308 -9.61 -17.47 24.24
N ALA A 309 -9.15 -18.64 24.68
CA ALA A 309 -8.81 -19.76 23.78
C ALA A 309 -10.01 -20.19 22.92
N ALA A 310 -11.21 -20.29 23.51
CA ALA A 310 -12.44 -20.57 22.78
C ALA A 310 -12.80 -19.44 21.78
N TYR A 311 -12.71 -18.18 22.21
CA TYR A 311 -12.96 -17.03 21.33
C TYR A 311 -12.03 -17.06 20.10
N GLN A 312 -10.73 -17.25 20.32
CA GLN A 312 -9.74 -17.31 19.24
C GLN A 312 -9.96 -18.50 18.30
N ALA A 313 -10.31 -19.69 18.81
CA ALA A 313 -10.62 -20.83 17.97
C ALA A 313 -11.85 -20.60 17.06
N ALA A 314 -12.92 -20.02 17.62
CA ALA A 314 -14.12 -19.68 16.86
C ALA A 314 -13.87 -18.53 15.85
N GLU A 315 -13.16 -17.48 16.27
CA GLU A 315 -12.77 -16.35 15.43
C GLU A 315 -11.86 -16.79 14.26
N LEU A 316 -10.95 -17.73 14.51
CA LEU A 316 -10.04 -18.27 13.50
C LEU A 316 -10.79 -19.08 12.45
N LEU A 317 -11.72 -19.96 12.83
CA LEU A 317 -12.61 -20.66 11.89
C LEU A 317 -13.43 -19.66 11.06
N TRP A 318 -14.13 -18.75 11.73
CA TRP A 318 -15.00 -17.74 11.11
C TRP A 318 -14.26 -16.90 10.05
N ASN A 319 -13.11 -16.32 10.43
CA ASN A 319 -12.35 -15.43 9.55
C ASN A 319 -11.50 -16.16 8.50
N ARG A 320 -11.19 -17.45 8.66
CA ARG A 320 -10.35 -18.22 7.71
C ARG A 320 -11.15 -19.12 6.75
N GLY A 321 -12.48 -19.10 6.82
CA GLY A 321 -13.34 -19.96 5.97
C GLY A 321 -13.41 -21.41 6.44
N GLY A 322 -13.06 -21.66 7.71
CA GLY A 322 -13.26 -22.95 8.37
C GLY A 322 -14.73 -23.20 8.70
N ASP A 323 -15.00 -24.33 9.34
CA ASP A 323 -16.34 -24.75 9.72
C ASP A 323 -17.04 -23.72 10.64
N ARG A 324 -18.10 -23.10 10.13
CA ARG A 324 -18.87 -22.07 10.84
C ARG A 324 -19.85 -22.67 11.87
N GLU A 325 -20.21 -23.96 11.78
CA GLU A 325 -21.01 -24.66 12.78
C GLU A 325 -20.15 -25.07 13.99
N GLU A 326 -18.93 -25.57 13.75
CA GLU A 326 -17.97 -25.80 14.84
C GLU A 326 -17.58 -24.46 15.50
N ALA A 327 -17.41 -23.38 14.74
CA ALA A 327 -17.18 -22.04 15.29
C ALA A 327 -18.32 -21.59 16.22
N LEU A 328 -19.58 -21.83 15.84
CA LEU A 328 -20.76 -21.53 16.66
C LEU A 328 -20.79 -22.35 17.95
N LYS A 329 -20.45 -23.64 17.87
CA LYS A 329 -20.34 -24.56 19.01
C LYS A 329 -19.25 -24.12 19.99
N ILE A 330 -18.07 -23.75 19.50
CA ILE A 330 -16.97 -23.22 20.31
C ILE A 330 -17.36 -21.88 20.96
N ALA A 331 -17.97 -20.96 20.21
CA ALA A 331 -18.42 -19.67 20.73
C ALA A 331 -19.46 -19.84 21.84
N ARG A 332 -20.44 -20.74 21.67
CA ARG A 332 -21.42 -21.08 22.72
C ARG A 332 -20.77 -21.63 23.99
N PHE A 333 -19.78 -22.49 23.85
CA PHE A 333 -19.01 -23.01 24.98
C PHE A 333 -18.23 -21.90 25.68
N GLY A 334 -17.42 -21.12 24.95
CA GLY A 334 -16.60 -20.05 25.52
C GLY A 334 -17.39 -18.91 26.18
N LYS A 335 -18.63 -18.69 25.73
CA LYS A 335 -19.64 -17.81 26.34
C LYS A 335 -20.16 -18.35 27.68
N GLY A 336 -20.24 -19.66 27.86
CA GLY A 336 -20.80 -20.31 29.04
C GLY A 336 -19.85 -20.38 30.25
N LEU A 337 -18.57 -20.03 30.08
CA LEU A 337 -17.56 -20.21 31.13
C LEU A 337 -17.54 -19.09 32.19
N ASN A 338 -17.90 -17.85 31.83
CA ASN A 338 -17.90 -16.70 32.76
C ASN A 338 -18.65 -15.50 32.13
N ASN A 339 -18.76 -14.40 32.89
CA ASN A 339 -19.39 -13.14 32.44
C ASN A 339 -18.36 -12.07 31.99
N GLY A 340 -17.13 -12.47 31.66
CA GLY A 340 -16.02 -11.57 31.34
C GLY A 340 -15.99 -11.08 29.88
N TYR A 341 -14.95 -10.29 29.56
CA TYR A 341 -14.76 -9.69 28.23
C TYR A 341 -14.73 -10.72 27.09
N TYR A 342 -14.01 -11.83 27.24
CA TYR A 342 -13.88 -12.84 26.18
C TYR A 342 -15.12 -13.72 26.01
N ALA A 343 -15.82 -14.05 27.10
CA ALA A 343 -17.14 -14.65 27.02
C ALA A 343 -18.16 -13.71 26.32
N THR A 344 -18.03 -12.39 26.53
CA THR A 344 -18.80 -11.38 25.79
C THR A 344 -18.44 -11.32 24.31
N GLN A 345 -17.17 -11.52 23.93
CA GLN A 345 -16.79 -11.62 22.51
C GLN A 345 -17.33 -12.91 21.87
N CYS A 346 -17.28 -14.05 22.56
CA CYS A 346 -17.95 -15.28 22.16
C CYS A 346 -19.46 -15.07 21.94
N ALA A 347 -20.14 -14.35 22.83
CA ALA A 347 -21.56 -14.01 22.68
C ALA A 347 -21.87 -13.03 21.52
N ARG A 348 -20.89 -12.21 21.10
CA ARG A 348 -20.98 -11.38 19.89
C ARG A 348 -20.79 -12.22 18.63
N LEU A 349 -19.81 -13.12 18.63
CA LEU A 349 -19.51 -14.00 17.49
C LEU A 349 -20.63 -15.02 17.25
N GLU A 350 -21.24 -15.60 18.30
CA GLU A 350 -22.48 -16.39 18.18
C GLU A 350 -23.56 -15.60 17.43
N LYS A 351 -23.79 -14.34 17.81
CA LYS A 351 -24.80 -13.48 17.15
C LYS A 351 -24.44 -13.21 15.69
N GLN A 352 -23.17 -12.97 15.36
CA GLN A 352 -22.71 -12.73 13.98
C GLN A 352 -22.88 -13.98 13.09
N ILE A 353 -22.51 -15.17 13.58
CA ILE A 353 -22.67 -16.43 12.84
C ILE A 353 -24.16 -16.73 12.58
N LEU A 354 -25.02 -16.50 13.58
CA LEU A 354 -26.47 -16.69 13.50
C LEU A 354 -27.23 -15.56 12.77
N GLN A 355 -26.61 -14.39 12.58
CA GLN A 355 -27.25 -13.24 11.97
C GLN A 355 -27.68 -13.56 10.54
N LYS A 356 -28.92 -13.21 10.20
CA LYS A 356 -29.38 -13.22 8.82
C LYS A 356 -28.79 -12.04 8.07
N GLU A 357 -28.21 -12.30 6.92
CA GLU A 357 -27.66 -11.27 6.04
C GLU A 357 -28.18 -11.42 4.61
N LEU A 358 -28.22 -10.29 3.92
CA LEU A 358 -28.60 -10.14 2.53
C LEU A 358 -27.71 -9.05 1.93
N SER A 359 -27.31 -9.18 0.68
CA SER A 359 -26.66 -8.14 -0.11
C SER A 359 -27.31 -8.09 -1.49
N PHE A 360 -27.83 -6.91 -1.85
CA PHE A 360 -28.70 -6.69 -3.01
C PHE A 360 -28.34 -5.40 -3.78
N ASN A 361 -27.10 -4.92 -3.65
CA ASN A 361 -26.73 -3.56 -4.07
C ASN A 361 -26.10 -3.48 -5.48
N ALA A 362 -25.82 -4.61 -6.12
CA ALA A 362 -25.11 -4.70 -7.41
C ALA A 362 -26.08 -4.90 -8.60
N LEU A 363 -27.03 -4.00 -8.79
CA LEU A 363 -27.93 -4.05 -9.96
C LEU A 363 -27.21 -3.51 -11.21
N PRO A 364 -27.41 -4.11 -12.40
CA PRO A 364 -26.94 -3.54 -13.66
C PRO A 364 -27.60 -2.18 -13.95
N LYS A 365 -26.84 -1.25 -14.54
CA LYS A 365 -27.30 0.12 -14.86
C LYS A 365 -28.34 0.18 -15.99
N ALA A 366 -28.47 -0.92 -16.73
CA ALA A 366 -29.49 -1.20 -17.72
C ALA A 366 -29.70 -2.73 -17.73
N VAL A 367 -30.94 -3.20 -17.83
CA VAL A 367 -31.28 -4.61 -18.03
C VAL A 367 -32.28 -4.76 -19.18
N ASN A 368 -32.19 -5.88 -19.90
CA ASN A 368 -33.19 -6.26 -20.90
C ASN A 368 -34.57 -6.44 -20.21
N PRO A 369 -35.63 -5.73 -20.62
CA PRO A 369 -36.92 -5.74 -19.94
C PRO A 369 -37.61 -7.11 -19.93
N GLN A 370 -37.25 -8.00 -20.86
CA GLN A 370 -37.85 -9.33 -21.02
C GLN A 370 -37.10 -10.45 -20.29
N LYS A 371 -35.84 -10.22 -19.89
CA LYS A 371 -35.04 -11.19 -19.14
C LYS A 371 -34.25 -10.49 -18.03
N ILE A 372 -34.83 -10.46 -16.84
CA ILE A 372 -34.28 -9.77 -15.66
C ILE A 372 -33.97 -10.81 -14.58
N GLU A 373 -32.68 -11.06 -14.36
CA GLU A 373 -32.16 -11.89 -13.27
C GLU A 373 -31.38 -10.98 -12.31
N LEU A 374 -31.77 -10.99 -11.03
CA LEU A 374 -31.16 -10.12 -10.00
C LEU A 374 -30.33 -10.95 -9.02
N SER A 375 -29.01 -10.76 -9.08
CA SER A 375 -28.05 -11.44 -8.20
C SER A 375 -28.13 -10.94 -6.76
N PHE A 376 -28.04 -11.86 -5.82
CA PHE A 376 -27.94 -11.58 -4.38
C PHE A 376 -26.93 -12.49 -3.70
N THR A 377 -26.43 -12.07 -2.54
CA THR A 377 -25.75 -12.95 -1.57
C THR A 377 -26.58 -12.97 -0.28
N ALA A 378 -26.81 -14.15 0.30
CA ALA A 378 -27.57 -14.29 1.54
C ALA A 378 -26.90 -15.24 2.54
N ARG A 379 -27.16 -15.05 3.84
CA ARG A 379 -26.75 -15.94 4.95
C ARG A 379 -27.93 -16.15 5.90
N ASN A 380 -28.18 -17.39 6.32
CA ASN A 380 -29.23 -17.80 7.27
C ASN A 380 -30.68 -17.41 6.89
N ALA A 381 -30.91 -16.84 5.71
CA ALA A 381 -32.21 -16.55 5.13
C ALA A 381 -32.67 -17.75 4.29
N LYS A 382 -33.87 -18.31 4.54
CA LYS A 382 -34.40 -19.45 3.76
C LYS A 382 -34.87 -19.06 2.36
N GLU A 383 -35.23 -17.80 2.17
CA GLU A 383 -35.83 -17.24 0.97
C GLU A 383 -35.49 -15.75 0.90
N VAL A 384 -35.34 -15.22 -0.31
CA VAL A 384 -35.19 -13.78 -0.57
C VAL A 384 -36.40 -13.33 -1.37
N PHE A 385 -37.12 -12.36 -0.84
CA PHE A 385 -38.29 -11.75 -1.46
C PHE A 385 -37.87 -10.44 -2.13
N VAL A 386 -38.44 -10.16 -3.30
CA VAL A 386 -38.22 -8.94 -4.07
C VAL A 386 -39.56 -8.31 -4.43
N ARG A 387 -39.70 -7.00 -4.19
CA ARG A 387 -40.85 -6.18 -4.60
C ARG A 387 -40.38 -5.08 -5.55
N VAL A 388 -41.10 -4.91 -6.66
CA VAL A 388 -40.80 -3.98 -7.74
C VAL A 388 -41.88 -2.90 -7.77
N TYR A 389 -41.48 -1.64 -7.83
CA TYR A 389 -42.38 -0.47 -7.81
C TYR A 389 -42.06 0.44 -9.00
N LYS A 390 -43.07 0.87 -9.76
CA LYS A 390 -42.87 1.87 -10.82
C LYS A 390 -42.41 3.20 -10.19
N THR A 391 -41.46 3.88 -10.84
CA THR A 391 -41.05 5.25 -10.50
C THR A 391 -40.82 6.07 -11.77
N SER A 392 -40.57 7.37 -11.64
CA SER A 392 -40.33 8.28 -12.76
C SER A 392 -39.03 9.07 -12.59
N TYR A 393 -38.59 9.72 -13.67
CA TYR A 393 -37.43 10.62 -13.64
C TYR A 393 -37.59 11.74 -12.60
N GLU A 394 -38.80 12.31 -12.51
CA GLU A 394 -39.17 13.41 -11.63
C GLU A 394 -39.14 12.98 -10.16
N GLU A 395 -39.57 11.75 -9.87
CA GLU A 395 -39.52 11.17 -8.53
C GLU A 395 -38.09 10.86 -8.09
N LEU A 396 -37.28 10.25 -8.97
CA LEU A 396 -35.85 10.04 -8.71
C LEU A 396 -35.13 11.38 -8.48
N LEU A 397 -35.50 12.43 -9.21
CA LEU A 397 -34.95 13.78 -9.05
C LEU A 397 -35.42 14.46 -7.75
N LYS A 398 -36.69 14.29 -7.35
CA LYS A 398 -37.22 14.70 -6.03
C LYS A 398 -36.43 14.04 -4.91
N PHE A 399 -36.27 12.72 -4.97
CA PHE A 399 -35.56 11.91 -3.98
C PHE A 399 -34.08 12.29 -3.86
N TYR A 400 -33.38 12.50 -4.99
CA TYR A 400 -31.99 12.96 -4.99
C TYR A 400 -31.84 14.35 -4.36
N ARG A 401 -32.69 15.31 -4.75
CA ARG A 401 -32.64 16.69 -4.22
C ARG A 401 -32.96 16.76 -2.72
N ALA A 402 -33.95 16.01 -2.25
CA ALA A 402 -34.31 15.94 -0.83
C ALA A 402 -33.15 15.42 0.04
N GLY A 403 -32.30 14.54 -0.50
CA GLY A 403 -31.09 14.04 0.15
C GLY A 403 -29.86 14.96 0.08
N GLN A 404 -29.86 16.01 -0.75
CA GLN A 404 -28.68 16.84 -1.07
C GLN A 404 -29.04 18.33 -1.20
N VAL A 405 -29.31 18.99 -0.07
CA VAL A 405 -29.59 20.44 -0.01
C VAL A 405 -28.46 21.23 -0.70
N GLY A 406 -28.82 22.06 -1.68
CA GLY A 406 -27.91 23.00 -2.35
C GLY A 406 -27.00 22.44 -3.46
N ARG A 407 -27.06 21.14 -3.80
CA ARG A 407 -26.25 20.57 -4.89
C ARG A 407 -27.00 20.49 -6.22
N THR A 408 -26.38 20.97 -7.29
CA THR A 408 -26.89 20.83 -8.66
C THR A 408 -26.65 19.42 -9.19
N VAL A 409 -27.60 18.90 -9.99
CA VAL A 409 -27.41 17.65 -10.74
C VAL A 409 -26.28 17.84 -11.76
N ASN A 410 -25.17 17.15 -11.53
CA ASN A 410 -23.93 17.26 -12.31
C ASN A 410 -23.56 15.96 -13.07
N SER A 411 -24.22 14.85 -12.78
CA SER A 411 -24.24 13.63 -13.61
C SER A 411 -25.59 12.92 -13.48
N TRP A 412 -25.82 11.90 -14.31
CA TRP A 412 -27.01 11.04 -14.24
C TRP A 412 -26.90 9.91 -13.21
N ASP A 413 -25.78 9.80 -12.48
CA ASP A 413 -25.51 8.73 -11.50
C ASP A 413 -26.48 8.71 -10.30
N PHE A 414 -27.42 9.65 -10.20
CA PHE A 414 -28.52 9.59 -9.23
C PHE A 414 -29.63 8.62 -9.65
N LEU A 415 -29.76 8.32 -10.94
CA LEU A 415 -30.80 7.43 -11.49
C LEU A 415 -30.60 5.95 -11.12
N THR A 416 -29.48 5.57 -10.50
CA THR A 416 -29.27 4.24 -9.90
C THR A 416 -29.54 4.19 -8.39
N ARG A 417 -29.77 5.34 -7.73
CA ARG A 417 -29.66 5.46 -6.27
C ARG A 417 -31.01 5.68 -5.59
N LEU A 418 -31.41 4.72 -4.77
CA LEU A 418 -32.44 4.92 -3.75
C LEU A 418 -31.77 5.26 -2.40
N SER A 419 -32.25 6.30 -1.72
CA SER A 419 -31.81 6.60 -0.35
C SER A 419 -32.60 5.74 0.64
N GLY A 420 -31.93 5.17 1.65
CA GLY A 420 -32.57 4.40 2.73
C GLY A 420 -33.70 5.16 3.44
N LYS A 421 -33.60 6.50 3.52
CA LYS A 421 -34.67 7.36 4.06
C LYS A 421 -35.99 7.27 3.30
N ASN A 422 -35.93 6.95 2.01
CA ASN A 422 -37.07 6.99 1.10
C ASN A 422 -37.70 5.60 0.92
N ILE A 423 -37.05 4.53 1.41
CA ILE A 423 -37.57 3.15 1.32
C ILE A 423 -38.96 3.04 1.93
N GLN A 424 -39.24 3.74 3.05
CA GLN A 424 -40.56 3.76 3.66
C GLN A 424 -41.64 4.46 2.80
N GLU A 425 -41.28 5.51 2.05
CA GLU A 425 -42.19 6.17 1.08
C GLU A 425 -42.47 5.29 -0.16
N VAL A 426 -41.59 4.31 -0.45
CA VAL A 426 -41.79 3.31 -1.50
C VAL A 426 -42.61 2.12 -0.97
N LEU A 427 -42.31 1.63 0.24
CA LEU A 427 -43.01 0.51 0.89
C LEU A 427 -44.48 0.79 1.20
N SER A 428 -44.88 2.05 1.40
CA SER A 428 -46.29 2.44 1.61
C SER A 428 -47.18 2.30 0.37
N ARG A 429 -46.63 1.86 -0.77
CA ARG A 429 -47.31 1.69 -2.06
C ARG A 429 -47.65 0.23 -2.30
N ALA A 430 -48.64 -0.04 -3.16
CA ALA A 430 -48.81 -1.37 -3.72
C ALA A 430 -47.61 -1.72 -4.63
N PRO A 431 -47.01 -2.93 -4.52
CA PRO A 431 -45.96 -3.37 -5.44
C PRO A 431 -46.56 -3.65 -6.83
N TYR A 432 -45.85 -3.25 -7.89
CA TYR A 432 -46.24 -3.49 -9.29
C TYR A 432 -45.95 -4.94 -9.73
N LYS A 433 -44.84 -5.51 -9.25
CA LYS A 433 -44.53 -6.95 -9.34
C LYS A 433 -43.89 -7.41 -8.02
N ALA A 434 -43.95 -8.70 -7.76
CA ALA A 434 -43.17 -9.36 -6.72
C ALA A 434 -42.61 -10.68 -7.25
N ALA A 435 -41.52 -11.14 -6.65
CA ALA A 435 -40.90 -12.44 -6.88
C ALA A 435 -40.19 -12.90 -5.60
N SER A 436 -39.78 -14.16 -5.56
CA SER A 436 -38.85 -14.67 -4.55
C SER A 436 -37.97 -15.77 -5.11
N ALA A 437 -36.89 -16.09 -4.42
CA ALA A 437 -36.10 -17.30 -4.65
C ALA A 437 -35.76 -17.97 -3.31
N PRO A 438 -35.91 -19.30 -3.19
CA PRO A 438 -35.41 -20.04 -2.04
C PRO A 438 -33.88 -20.01 -2.03
N VAL A 439 -33.28 -20.08 -0.84
CA VAL A 439 -31.82 -20.14 -0.66
C VAL A 439 -31.44 -21.48 -0.06
N THR A 440 -30.91 -22.36 -0.90
CA THR A 440 -30.34 -23.65 -0.50
C THR A 440 -28.87 -23.43 -0.16
N TYR A 441 -28.46 -23.76 1.06
CA TYR A 441 -27.07 -23.66 1.52
C TYR A 441 -26.39 -25.03 1.43
N GLU A 442 -25.25 -25.12 0.75
CA GLU A 442 -24.42 -26.34 0.75
C GLU A 442 -23.79 -26.62 2.13
N ARG A 443 -23.62 -25.59 2.96
CA ARG A 443 -23.04 -25.67 4.31
C ARG A 443 -23.74 -24.72 5.29
N PRO A 444 -24.06 -25.14 6.53
CA PRO A 444 -24.67 -24.27 7.53
C PRO A 444 -23.87 -22.98 7.78
N TYR A 445 -24.58 -21.87 7.92
CA TYR A 445 -24.01 -20.53 8.20
C TYR A 445 -23.00 -20.00 7.17
N PHE A 446 -22.84 -20.60 5.99
CA PHE A 446 -22.08 -20.00 4.89
C PHE A 446 -22.94 -19.02 4.08
N GLU A 447 -22.30 -18.10 3.35
CA GLU A 447 -22.98 -17.24 2.40
C GLU A 447 -23.23 -17.97 1.09
N GLN A 448 -24.44 -17.79 0.54
CA GLN A 448 -24.85 -18.35 -0.73
C GLN A 448 -25.10 -17.22 -1.73
N LYS A 449 -24.43 -17.27 -2.89
CA LYS A 449 -24.78 -16.46 -4.06
C LYS A 449 -25.99 -17.10 -4.77
N GLY A 450 -26.95 -16.30 -5.21
CA GLY A 450 -28.17 -16.76 -5.90
C GLY A 450 -28.79 -15.67 -6.77
N THR A 451 -29.84 -15.99 -7.51
CA THR A 451 -30.55 -15.06 -8.42
C THR A 451 -32.06 -15.11 -8.20
N VAL A 452 -32.71 -13.94 -8.26
CA VAL A 452 -34.18 -13.83 -8.37
C VAL A 452 -34.53 -13.44 -9.79
N ALA A 453 -35.26 -14.31 -10.51
CA ALA A 453 -35.85 -13.94 -11.79
C ALA A 453 -37.08 -13.05 -11.56
N LEU A 454 -37.11 -11.86 -12.17
CA LEU A 454 -38.28 -11.00 -12.16
C LEU A 454 -39.21 -11.29 -13.35
N PRO A 455 -40.54 -11.15 -13.18
CA PRO A 455 -41.45 -11.06 -14.32
C PRO A 455 -41.05 -9.92 -15.25
N ALA A 456 -41.28 -10.10 -16.56
CA ALA A 456 -41.00 -9.09 -17.57
C ALA A 456 -41.63 -7.72 -17.22
N LEU A 457 -40.87 -6.67 -17.49
CA LEU A 457 -41.22 -5.28 -17.22
C LEU A 457 -41.45 -4.51 -18.54
N GLU A 458 -41.97 -3.30 -18.40
CA GLU A 458 -42.01 -2.31 -19.48
C GLU A 458 -40.69 -1.52 -19.47
N ASN A 459 -40.38 -0.79 -20.53
CA ASN A 459 -39.21 0.10 -20.52
C ASN A 459 -39.41 1.26 -19.52
N GLY A 460 -38.46 1.46 -18.61
CA GLY A 460 -38.53 2.50 -17.59
C GLY A 460 -37.76 2.23 -16.30
N PHE A 461 -37.93 3.13 -15.34
CA PHE A 461 -37.28 3.05 -14.02
C PHE A 461 -38.21 2.38 -12.98
N TYR A 462 -37.59 1.56 -12.13
CA TYR A 462 -38.27 0.86 -11.05
C TYR A 462 -37.44 0.94 -9.77
N PHE A 463 -38.09 1.16 -8.62
CA PHE A 463 -37.46 0.79 -7.35
C PHE A 463 -37.60 -0.72 -7.18
N VAL A 464 -36.48 -1.37 -6.91
CA VAL A 464 -36.47 -2.80 -6.57
C VAL A 464 -35.99 -2.90 -5.12
N LEU A 465 -36.87 -3.39 -4.26
CA LEU A 465 -36.62 -3.62 -2.85
C LEU A 465 -36.48 -5.12 -2.60
N ALA A 466 -35.54 -5.53 -1.75
CA ALA A 466 -35.37 -6.91 -1.32
C ALA A 466 -35.27 -7.06 0.20
N SER A 467 -35.76 -8.18 0.70
CA SER A 467 -35.67 -8.58 2.12
C SER A 467 -35.71 -10.11 2.25
N TYR A 468 -35.25 -10.63 3.39
CA TYR A 468 -35.47 -12.02 3.79
C TYR A 468 -36.78 -12.22 4.60
N ASP A 469 -37.58 -11.17 4.76
CA ASP A 469 -38.94 -11.23 5.31
C ASP A 469 -39.95 -10.78 4.25
N ALA A 470 -40.95 -11.63 4.00
CA ALA A 470 -42.05 -11.37 3.07
C ALA A 470 -42.91 -10.16 3.46
N SER A 471 -42.89 -9.75 4.73
CA SER A 471 -43.60 -8.55 5.23
C SER A 471 -43.01 -7.25 4.68
N PHE A 472 -41.68 -7.19 4.54
CA PHE A 472 -40.86 -5.97 4.36
C PHE A 472 -40.95 -4.96 5.52
N ASP A 473 -41.27 -5.41 6.74
CA ASP A 473 -41.09 -4.59 7.94
C ASP A 473 -39.60 -4.35 8.22
N ALA A 474 -39.19 -3.08 8.29
CA ALA A 474 -37.82 -2.68 8.57
C ALA A 474 -37.40 -2.91 10.04
N ALA A 475 -38.35 -3.20 10.93
CA ALA A 475 -38.07 -3.59 12.32
C ALA A 475 -37.76 -5.10 12.46
N SER A 476 -38.25 -5.96 11.56
CA SER A 476 -37.97 -7.41 11.55
C SER A 476 -36.76 -7.78 10.67
N ALA A 477 -36.57 -7.07 9.55
CA ALA A 477 -35.53 -7.37 8.56
C ALA A 477 -35.04 -6.11 7.84
N PRO A 478 -33.74 -6.00 7.50
CA PRO A 478 -33.25 -4.91 6.67
C PRO A 478 -33.84 -5.01 5.26
N VAL A 479 -34.56 -3.99 4.83
CA VAL A 479 -34.97 -3.83 3.44
C VAL A 479 -33.85 -3.09 2.70
N GLN A 480 -33.24 -3.77 1.73
CA GLN A 480 -32.29 -3.15 0.80
C GLN A 480 -33.02 -2.70 -0.46
N GLY A 481 -32.51 -1.69 -1.15
CA GLY A 481 -33.20 -1.09 -2.27
C GLY A 481 -32.31 -0.32 -3.22
N ALA A 482 -32.52 -0.54 -4.51
CA ALA A 482 -31.81 0.11 -5.60
C ALA A 482 -32.79 0.52 -6.71
N VAL A 483 -32.31 1.30 -7.68
CA VAL A 483 -33.10 1.66 -8.87
C VAL A 483 -32.66 0.77 -10.02
N LEU A 484 -33.61 0.03 -10.58
CA LEU A 484 -33.44 -0.75 -11.80
C LEU A 484 -33.90 0.09 -13.00
N ASN A 485 -33.17 0.00 -14.10
CA ASN A 485 -33.49 0.61 -15.37
C ASN A 485 -33.73 -0.50 -16.40
N ALA A 486 -34.99 -0.79 -16.72
CA ALA A 486 -35.34 -1.76 -17.75
C ALA A 486 -35.37 -1.04 -19.10
N THR A 487 -34.54 -1.45 -20.04
CA THR A 487 -34.38 -0.76 -21.33
C THR A 487 -33.82 -1.67 -22.42
N ASP A 488 -34.26 -1.45 -23.66
CA ASP A 488 -33.69 -2.05 -24.87
C ASP A 488 -32.51 -1.23 -25.42
N LEU A 489 -32.05 -0.19 -24.72
CA LEU A 489 -31.02 0.75 -25.20
C LEU A 489 -29.70 0.61 -24.43
N ALA A 490 -28.59 0.54 -25.16
CA ALA A 490 -27.22 0.62 -24.66
C ALA A 490 -26.59 1.98 -25.03
N LEU A 491 -25.66 2.47 -24.20
CA LEU A 491 -24.95 3.73 -24.40
C LEU A 491 -23.47 3.60 -24.06
N PHE A 492 -22.61 3.93 -25.02
CA PHE A 492 -21.15 3.94 -24.88
C PHE A 492 -20.59 5.33 -25.14
N VAL A 493 -19.48 5.67 -24.47
CA VAL A 493 -18.88 7.01 -24.54
C VAL A 493 -17.36 6.88 -24.52
N THR A 494 -16.68 7.54 -25.46
CA THR A 494 -15.20 7.61 -25.51
C THR A 494 -14.73 9.07 -25.51
N GLY A 495 -13.49 9.33 -25.08
CA GLY A 495 -12.93 10.67 -24.97
C GLY A 495 -11.51 10.76 -25.54
N ALA A 496 -11.33 11.42 -26.68
CA ALA A 496 -10.06 11.60 -27.38
C ALA A 496 -10.16 12.79 -28.36
N ILE A 497 -9.03 13.42 -28.70
CA ILE A 497 -9.00 14.47 -29.75
C ILE A 497 -9.08 13.79 -31.12
N GLU A 498 -10.21 13.92 -31.81
CA GLU A 498 -10.40 13.42 -33.16
C GLU A 498 -9.92 14.44 -34.21
N ASP A 499 -8.61 14.73 -34.20
CA ASP A 499 -7.95 15.64 -35.13
C ASP A 499 -6.43 15.39 -35.14
N ASN A 500 -5.68 15.93 -36.11
CA ASN A 500 -4.23 15.84 -36.13
C ASN A 500 -3.62 16.51 -34.87
N PRO A 501 -2.91 15.77 -33.98
CA PRO A 501 -2.31 16.32 -32.78
C PRO A 501 -1.27 17.43 -33.04
N ASP A 502 -0.65 17.47 -34.23
CA ASP A 502 0.30 18.52 -34.63
C ASP A 502 -0.29 19.94 -34.47
N LYS A 503 -1.61 20.10 -34.66
CA LYS A 503 -2.31 21.40 -34.53
C LYS A 503 -2.34 21.92 -33.09
N TYR A 504 -2.22 21.05 -32.10
CA TYR A 504 -2.48 21.37 -30.70
C TYR A 504 -1.21 21.80 -29.93
N VAL A 505 -0.11 22.02 -30.65
CA VAL A 505 1.18 22.45 -30.12
C VAL A 505 1.34 23.96 -30.25
N ALA A 506 1.56 24.63 -29.11
CA ALA A 506 1.87 26.05 -29.08
C ALA A 506 3.25 26.33 -29.68
N THR A 507 3.34 27.27 -30.62
CA THR A 507 4.59 27.82 -31.16
C THR A 507 4.82 29.25 -30.66
N LEU A 508 6.08 29.72 -30.60
CA LEU A 508 6.42 30.96 -29.90
C LEU A 508 5.82 32.20 -30.59
N ASN A 509 5.90 32.25 -31.91
CA ASN A 509 5.30 33.31 -32.72
C ASN A 509 3.84 33.02 -33.13
N GLY A 510 3.27 31.92 -32.62
CA GLY A 510 1.87 31.60 -32.82
C GLY A 510 0.94 32.57 -32.10
N LYS A 511 -0.25 32.78 -32.68
CA LYS A 511 -1.36 33.40 -31.96
C LYS A 511 -2.03 32.33 -31.10
N THR A 512 -2.60 32.71 -29.95
CA THR A 512 -3.47 31.80 -29.19
C THR A 512 -4.66 31.42 -30.09
N GLN A 513 -4.90 30.12 -30.24
CA GLN A 513 -5.94 29.57 -31.11
C GLN A 513 -6.90 28.69 -30.31
N THR A 514 -8.19 28.74 -30.65
CA THR A 514 -9.21 27.86 -30.10
C THR A 514 -9.74 26.97 -31.21
N PHE A 515 -9.29 25.72 -31.22
CA PHE A 515 -9.77 24.67 -32.10
C PHE A 515 -11.10 24.11 -31.59
N ARG A 516 -11.83 23.42 -32.46
CA ARG A 516 -13.13 22.79 -32.14
C ARG A 516 -13.20 21.36 -32.68
N PRO A 517 -12.27 20.46 -32.29
CA PRO A 517 -12.36 19.04 -32.64
C PRO A 517 -13.52 18.36 -31.92
N ASN A 518 -13.91 17.18 -32.39
CA ASN A 518 -14.63 16.24 -31.55
C ASN A 518 -13.69 15.81 -30.41
N VAL A 519 -14.18 15.87 -29.18
CA VAL A 519 -13.43 15.45 -27.98
C VAL A 519 -14.08 14.25 -27.30
N PHE A 520 -15.38 14.04 -27.53
CA PHE A 520 -16.07 12.81 -27.16
C PHE A 520 -16.84 12.26 -28.34
N ARG A 521 -16.93 10.93 -28.42
CA ARG A 521 -17.91 10.22 -29.24
C ARG A 521 -18.85 9.46 -28.33
N ILE A 522 -20.12 9.45 -28.71
CA ILE A 522 -21.22 8.74 -28.06
C ILE A 522 -21.75 7.73 -29.08
N TYR A 523 -22.06 6.51 -28.64
CA TYR A 523 -22.63 5.46 -29.46
C TYR A 523 -23.85 4.85 -28.78
N THR A 524 -24.96 4.72 -29.49
CA THR A 524 -26.16 4.03 -29.04
C THR A 524 -26.39 2.74 -29.83
N ALA A 525 -26.75 1.68 -29.13
CA ALA A 525 -27.01 0.37 -29.70
C ALA A 525 -28.22 -0.30 -29.01
N ASN A 526 -28.79 -1.31 -29.66
CA ASN A 526 -29.89 -2.09 -29.12
C ASN A 526 -29.34 -3.14 -28.14
N LEU A 527 -29.76 -3.11 -26.87
CA LEU A 527 -29.26 -4.01 -25.82
C LEU A 527 -29.64 -5.48 -26.06
N LYS A 528 -30.63 -5.75 -26.93
CA LYS A 528 -31.07 -7.11 -27.29
C LYS A 528 -30.38 -7.64 -28.56
N THR A 529 -29.99 -6.79 -29.50
CA THR A 529 -29.47 -7.21 -30.82
C THR A 529 -28.09 -6.69 -31.18
N GLY A 530 -27.44 -5.89 -30.33
CA GLY A 530 -26.11 -5.29 -30.58
C GLY A 530 -26.07 -4.24 -31.71
N ALA A 531 -27.08 -4.20 -32.58
CA ALA A 531 -27.17 -3.30 -33.73
C ALA A 531 -27.20 -1.83 -33.30
N ALA A 532 -26.58 -0.96 -34.11
CA ALA A 532 -26.56 0.47 -33.84
C ALA A 532 -27.97 1.09 -33.88
N GLU A 533 -28.29 1.90 -32.87
CA GLU A 533 -29.60 2.54 -32.70
C GLU A 533 -29.51 4.01 -33.07
N GLY A 534 -29.89 4.34 -34.31
CA GLY A 534 -29.88 5.71 -34.80
C GLY A 534 -31.07 6.57 -34.36
N ASN A 535 -30.91 7.88 -34.50
CA ASN A 535 -31.89 8.93 -34.15
C ASN A 535 -32.32 8.93 -32.67
N VAL A 536 -31.45 8.50 -31.76
CA VAL A 536 -31.69 8.51 -30.31
C VAL A 536 -31.46 9.91 -29.76
N ASN A 537 -32.38 10.44 -28.95
CA ASN A 537 -32.24 11.76 -28.34
C ASN A 537 -31.20 11.72 -27.21
N LEU A 538 -30.44 12.78 -27.03
CA LEU A 538 -29.42 12.90 -25.99
C LEU A 538 -29.65 14.14 -25.12
N ASP A 539 -29.65 13.99 -23.79
CA ASP A 539 -29.49 15.10 -22.83
C ASP A 539 -28.16 14.94 -22.10
N ILE A 540 -27.23 15.88 -22.35
CA ILE A 540 -25.83 15.75 -21.95
C ILE A 540 -25.52 16.82 -20.91
N ILE A 541 -25.12 16.42 -19.70
CA ILE A 541 -24.59 17.33 -18.69
C ILE A 541 -23.12 17.57 -18.99
N THR A 542 -22.69 18.83 -18.96
CA THR A 542 -21.41 19.29 -19.56
C THR A 542 -20.54 20.14 -18.63
N THR A 543 -21.06 20.53 -17.47
CA THR A 543 -20.32 21.31 -16.46
C THR A 543 -20.75 20.89 -15.05
N TRP A 544 -19.87 21.10 -14.06
CA TRP A 544 -20.14 20.75 -12.66
C TRP A 544 -21.29 21.57 -12.05
N LYS A 545 -21.71 22.64 -12.73
CA LYS A 545 -22.88 23.47 -12.43
C LYS A 545 -24.16 22.99 -13.13
N GLY A 546 -24.16 21.78 -13.69
CA GLY A 546 -25.33 21.16 -14.31
C GLY A 546 -25.73 21.71 -15.68
N SER A 547 -24.84 22.42 -16.39
CA SER A 547 -25.15 22.94 -17.74
C SER A 547 -25.46 21.80 -18.70
N ARG A 548 -26.65 21.81 -19.29
CA ARG A 548 -27.12 20.78 -20.22
C ARG A 548 -26.97 21.20 -21.69
N GLN A 549 -26.82 20.21 -22.57
CA GLN A 549 -26.84 20.35 -24.01
C GLN A 549 -27.64 19.18 -24.59
N LYS A 550 -28.66 19.46 -25.40
CA LYS A 550 -29.38 18.42 -26.15
C LYS A 550 -28.71 18.14 -27.50
N ALA A 551 -28.81 16.90 -27.95
CA ALA A 551 -28.36 16.43 -29.26
C ALA A 551 -29.19 15.20 -29.68
N ALA A 552 -28.85 14.57 -30.81
CA ALA A 552 -29.34 13.25 -31.20
C ALA A 552 -28.21 12.45 -31.88
N THR A 553 -28.33 11.13 -31.93
CA THR A 553 -27.43 10.27 -32.73
C THR A 553 -27.83 10.25 -34.21
N GLN A 554 -26.84 10.09 -35.08
CA GLN A 554 -27.02 9.90 -36.52
C GLN A 554 -27.66 8.53 -36.81
N ALA A 555 -27.93 8.22 -38.08
CA ALA A 555 -28.49 6.94 -38.49
C ALA A 555 -27.62 5.71 -38.12
N ASP A 556 -26.30 5.90 -37.96
CA ASP A 556 -25.33 4.88 -37.54
C ASP A 556 -25.22 4.73 -36.00
N GLY A 557 -26.12 5.35 -35.23
CA GLY A 557 -26.08 5.35 -33.78
C GLY A 557 -24.96 6.20 -33.15
N SER A 558 -24.15 6.92 -33.94
CA SER A 558 -23.07 7.77 -33.41
C SER A 558 -23.51 9.21 -33.18
N ALA A 559 -22.94 9.87 -32.17
CA ALA A 559 -22.93 11.32 -32.02
C ALA A 559 -21.53 11.81 -31.65
N ALA A 560 -21.05 12.83 -32.37
CA ALA A 560 -19.76 13.46 -32.11
C ALA A 560 -19.95 14.76 -31.29
N PHE A 561 -19.10 14.97 -30.29
CA PHE A 561 -19.24 16.07 -29.34
C PHE A 561 -18.03 17.01 -29.35
N VAL A 562 -18.20 18.12 -30.07
CA VAL A 562 -17.20 19.17 -30.23
C VAL A 562 -16.90 19.89 -28.92
N ARG A 563 -15.62 20.09 -28.57
CA ARG A 563 -15.21 20.95 -27.44
C ARG A 563 -14.09 21.94 -27.81
N PRO A 564 -14.12 23.17 -27.26
CA PRO A 564 -13.27 24.27 -27.72
C PRO A 564 -11.87 24.23 -27.07
N ILE A 565 -10.95 23.42 -27.61
CA ILE A 565 -9.58 23.31 -27.10
C ILE A 565 -8.81 24.59 -27.43
N THR A 566 -8.41 25.32 -26.39
CA THR A 566 -7.59 26.52 -26.51
C THR A 566 -6.13 26.19 -26.29
N VAL A 567 -5.30 26.54 -27.29
CA VAL A 567 -3.85 26.39 -27.28
C VAL A 567 -3.27 27.79 -27.10
N SER A 568 -2.81 28.10 -25.88
CA SER A 568 -2.26 29.41 -25.55
C SER A 568 -0.74 29.44 -25.76
N THR A 569 -0.28 30.50 -26.42
CA THR A 569 1.15 30.74 -26.70
C THR A 569 1.84 31.59 -25.62
N THR A 570 1.15 31.90 -24.52
CA THR A 570 1.65 32.77 -23.43
C THR A 570 1.26 32.29 -22.02
N ARG A 571 0.85 31.02 -21.89
CA ARG A 571 0.66 30.28 -20.62
C ARG A 571 0.26 28.83 -20.92
N ASN A 572 0.48 27.93 -19.96
CA ASN A 572 -0.27 26.67 -19.92
C ASN A 572 -1.78 26.95 -19.77
N THR A 573 -2.62 26.33 -20.61
CA THR A 573 -4.09 26.35 -20.48
C THR A 573 -4.61 24.92 -20.28
N ASN A 574 -5.22 24.66 -19.12
CA ASN A 574 -5.79 23.35 -18.82
C ASN A 574 -7.19 23.22 -19.41
N ASN A 575 -7.31 22.43 -20.48
CA ASN A 575 -8.56 22.17 -21.20
C ASN A 575 -9.25 20.96 -20.58
N ASN A 576 -9.94 21.20 -19.47
CA ASN A 576 -10.77 20.21 -18.77
C ASN A 576 -12.19 20.21 -19.33
N TYR A 577 -12.66 19.05 -19.81
CA TYR A 577 -14.07 18.82 -20.09
C TYR A 577 -14.54 17.55 -19.38
N PHE A 578 -15.85 17.44 -19.20
CA PHE A 578 -16.49 16.17 -18.93
C PHE A 578 -17.85 16.12 -19.60
N ILE A 579 -18.39 14.92 -19.73
CA ILE A 579 -19.79 14.71 -20.06
C ILE A 579 -20.40 13.61 -19.20
N SER A 580 -21.68 13.77 -18.86
CA SER A 580 -22.55 12.66 -18.47
C SER A 580 -23.76 12.70 -19.41
N PRO A 581 -23.83 11.82 -20.42
CA PRO A 581 -24.97 11.71 -21.32
C PRO A 581 -26.06 10.77 -20.77
N LEU A 582 -27.31 11.16 -21.03
CA LEU A 582 -28.51 10.33 -21.00
C LEU A 582 -29.03 10.25 -22.44
N ALA A 583 -29.37 9.05 -22.88
CA ALA A 583 -29.91 8.74 -24.20
C ALA A 583 -31.36 8.23 -24.06
N GLU A 584 -32.26 8.66 -24.93
CA GLU A 584 -33.70 8.37 -24.86
C GLU A 584 -34.34 8.19 -26.24
N LYS A 585 -35.03 7.04 -26.41
CA LYS A 585 -35.79 6.68 -27.62
C LYS A 585 -36.93 5.74 -27.23
N ASP A 586 -38.14 6.04 -27.68
CA ASP A 586 -39.34 5.19 -27.53
C ASP A 586 -39.59 4.68 -26.10
N GLY A 587 -39.36 5.55 -25.10
CA GLY A 587 -39.48 5.27 -23.67
C GLY A 587 -38.28 4.55 -23.03
N SER A 588 -37.43 3.92 -23.83
CA SER A 588 -36.15 3.36 -23.39
C SER A 588 -35.13 4.46 -23.07
N ARG A 589 -34.30 4.24 -22.03
CA ARG A 589 -33.33 5.21 -21.52
C ARG A 589 -32.03 4.54 -21.08
N ALA A 590 -30.90 5.09 -21.51
CA ALA A 590 -29.56 4.62 -21.13
C ALA A 590 -28.66 5.80 -20.73
N PHE A 591 -27.77 5.64 -19.76
CA PHE A 591 -26.89 6.71 -19.28
C PHE A 591 -25.56 6.17 -18.77
N THR A 592 -24.51 6.99 -18.81
CA THR A 592 -23.20 6.65 -18.25
C THR A 592 -22.83 7.55 -17.07
N PRO A 593 -21.92 7.10 -16.18
CA PRO A 593 -21.20 8.00 -15.27
C PRO A 593 -20.52 9.14 -16.02
N ALA A 594 -20.14 10.18 -15.27
CA ALA A 594 -19.37 11.29 -15.83
C ALA A 594 -17.99 10.82 -16.34
N LEU A 595 -17.75 10.99 -17.64
CA LEU A 595 -16.46 10.76 -18.30
C LEU A 595 -15.67 12.08 -18.39
N TYR A 596 -14.40 12.06 -17.97
CA TYR A 596 -13.51 13.22 -17.98
C TYR A 596 -12.53 13.16 -19.15
N PHE A 597 -12.19 14.34 -19.67
CA PHE A 597 -11.11 14.52 -20.63
C PHE A 597 -10.25 15.72 -20.20
N HIS A 598 -8.94 15.52 -20.17
CA HIS A 598 -7.96 16.51 -19.72
C HIS A 598 -6.89 16.71 -20.80
N PHE A 599 -6.83 17.91 -21.39
CA PHE A 599 -5.74 18.28 -22.30
C PHE A 599 -4.93 19.46 -21.78
N TYR A 600 -3.63 19.22 -21.62
CA TYR A 600 -2.64 20.20 -21.19
C TYR A 600 -1.80 20.61 -22.40
N ASN A 601 -2.00 21.82 -22.93
CA ASN A 601 -1.00 22.36 -23.84
C ASN A 601 0.24 22.75 -23.02
N ASN A 602 1.42 22.37 -23.51
CA ASN A 602 2.67 22.86 -22.97
C ASN A 602 2.92 24.30 -23.45
N GLU A 603 3.76 25.04 -22.72
CA GLU A 603 4.25 26.35 -23.17
C GLU A 603 5.12 26.21 -24.43
N PRO A 604 5.09 27.19 -25.36
CA PRO A 604 5.86 27.11 -26.59
C PRO A 604 7.38 27.13 -26.38
N VAL A 605 7.87 27.63 -25.23
CA VAL A 605 9.31 27.66 -24.92
C VAL A 605 9.64 26.60 -23.87
N ARG A 606 10.58 25.71 -24.21
CA ARG A 606 11.20 24.77 -23.26
C ARG A 606 12.60 25.28 -22.91
N MET A 607 12.94 25.23 -21.62
CA MET A 607 14.24 25.64 -21.12
C MET A 607 14.84 24.55 -20.24
N PHE A 608 15.96 24.00 -20.71
CA PHE A 608 16.74 23.00 -19.97
C PHE A 608 17.87 23.72 -19.24
N LEU A 609 17.78 23.78 -17.92
CA LEU A 609 18.72 24.46 -17.03
C LEU A 609 19.59 23.43 -16.30
N GLN A 610 20.90 23.58 -16.41
CA GLN A 610 21.88 22.69 -15.81
C GLN A 610 23.07 23.47 -15.24
N THR A 611 23.72 22.88 -14.26
CA THR A 611 25.02 23.26 -13.70
C THR A 611 26.11 22.31 -14.22
N ASP A 612 27.40 22.67 -14.10
CA ASP A 612 28.48 21.71 -14.42
C ASP A 612 28.56 20.56 -13.41
N ARG A 613 28.04 20.74 -12.19
CA ARG A 613 27.97 19.74 -11.12
C ARG A 613 26.64 19.81 -10.37
N ALA A 614 26.25 18.72 -9.73
CA ALA A 614 25.13 18.70 -8.79
C ALA A 614 25.51 19.25 -7.38
N ILE A 615 26.81 19.33 -7.09
CA ILE A 615 27.36 19.72 -5.79
C ILE A 615 28.63 20.58 -5.94
N TYR A 616 28.80 21.55 -5.04
CA TYR A 616 29.91 22.51 -4.99
C TYR A 616 30.37 22.73 -3.54
N ARG A 617 31.53 23.37 -3.35
CA ARG A 617 32.05 23.79 -2.05
C ARG A 617 31.93 25.32 -1.82
N PRO A 618 32.06 25.80 -0.57
CA PRO A 618 32.50 27.17 -0.30
C PRO A 618 33.67 27.62 -1.20
N GLY A 619 33.63 28.87 -1.67
CA GLY A 619 34.63 29.44 -2.57
C GLY A 619 34.69 28.87 -4.00
N GLU A 620 33.93 27.81 -4.36
CA GLU A 620 33.95 27.29 -5.73
C GLU A 620 33.16 28.16 -6.71
N LYS A 621 33.66 28.24 -7.95
CA LYS A 621 32.92 28.79 -9.08
C LYS A 621 31.89 27.78 -9.60
N VAL A 622 30.62 28.19 -9.56
CA VAL A 622 29.47 27.50 -10.14
C VAL A 622 29.33 27.94 -11.60
N TYR A 623 29.44 27.00 -12.55
CA TYR A 623 29.10 27.25 -13.95
C TYR A 623 27.68 26.76 -14.22
N LEU A 624 26.87 27.59 -14.88
CA LEU A 624 25.49 27.26 -15.21
C LEU A 624 25.14 27.60 -16.67
N SER A 625 24.28 26.77 -17.25
CA SER A 625 23.94 26.79 -18.67
C SER A 625 22.44 26.54 -18.85
N LEU A 626 21.79 27.35 -19.68
CA LEU A 626 20.40 27.20 -20.06
C LEU A 626 20.30 27.07 -21.59
N ASN A 627 19.68 25.98 -22.04
CA ASN A 627 19.37 25.76 -23.45
C ASN A 627 17.88 26.06 -23.69
N ALA A 628 17.58 27.07 -24.51
CA ALA A 628 16.24 27.51 -24.83
C ALA A 628 15.78 27.04 -26.22
N PHE A 629 14.59 26.45 -26.28
CA PHE A 629 13.99 25.93 -27.51
C PHE A 629 12.53 26.37 -27.68
N GLU A 630 12.15 26.70 -28.91
CA GLU A 630 10.77 26.71 -29.38
C GLU A 630 10.32 25.26 -29.62
N THR A 631 9.18 24.89 -29.05
CA THR A 631 8.48 23.63 -29.35
C THR A 631 7.83 23.76 -30.72
N LEU A 632 8.10 22.80 -31.60
CA LEU A 632 7.40 22.64 -32.87
C LEU A 632 6.49 21.40 -32.79
N PRO A 633 5.48 21.27 -33.67
CA PRO A 633 4.63 20.07 -33.73
C PRO A 633 5.44 18.76 -33.80
N ARG A 634 6.56 18.79 -34.54
CA ARG A 634 7.50 17.69 -34.68
C ARG A 634 8.93 18.16 -34.40
N GLY A 635 9.29 18.21 -33.11
CA GLY A 635 10.65 18.49 -32.65
C GLY A 635 10.84 19.83 -31.95
N LEU A 636 12.07 20.30 -31.90
CA LEU A 636 12.52 21.49 -31.18
C LEU A 636 13.38 22.37 -32.10
N LYS A 637 13.33 23.69 -31.88
CA LYS A 637 14.13 24.69 -32.61
C LYS A 637 14.81 25.63 -31.62
N VAL A 638 16.10 25.90 -31.81
CA VAL A 638 16.89 26.76 -30.91
C VAL A 638 16.38 28.20 -30.86
N LEU A 639 16.50 28.85 -29.69
CA LEU A 639 16.12 30.26 -29.47
C LEU A 639 17.35 31.15 -29.19
N PRO A 640 18.12 31.55 -30.22
CA PRO A 640 19.28 32.42 -30.06
C PRO A 640 18.88 33.85 -29.68
N ASN A 641 19.87 34.64 -29.25
CA ASN A 641 19.84 36.09 -29.02
C ASN A 641 18.83 36.60 -27.97
N HIS A 642 18.21 35.72 -27.18
CA HIS A 642 17.31 36.09 -26.09
C HIS A 642 18.09 36.33 -24.78
N ARG A 643 17.74 37.37 -24.03
CA ARG A 643 18.27 37.57 -22.66
C ARG A 643 17.57 36.65 -21.66
N VAL A 644 18.37 35.96 -20.86
CA VAL A 644 17.93 35.02 -19.83
C VAL A 644 18.23 35.63 -18.46
N GLY A 645 17.20 36.02 -17.72
CA GLY A 645 17.33 36.48 -16.33
C GLY A 645 17.49 35.29 -15.39
N ILE A 646 18.66 35.18 -14.75
CA ILE A 646 19.02 34.10 -13.83
C ILE A 646 19.10 34.67 -12.41
N LYS A 647 18.53 33.95 -11.45
CA LYS A 647 18.55 34.23 -10.01
C LYS A 647 18.95 32.95 -9.29
N VAL A 648 19.92 33.01 -8.38
CA VAL A 648 20.26 31.91 -7.47
C VAL A 648 19.92 32.33 -6.04
N SER A 649 19.32 31.41 -5.28
CA SER A 649 19.00 31.61 -3.87
C SER A 649 19.63 30.51 -3.01
N ASP A 650 20.02 30.83 -1.78
CA ASP A 650 20.59 29.89 -0.81
C ASP A 650 19.53 28.97 -0.17
N ALA A 651 19.95 28.11 0.76
CA ALA A 651 19.08 27.19 1.49
C ALA A 651 18.08 27.86 2.46
N SER A 652 18.21 29.16 2.74
CA SER A 652 17.20 29.99 3.42
C SER A 652 16.30 30.76 2.44
N GLY A 653 16.58 30.73 1.14
CA GLY A 653 15.89 31.49 0.10
C GLY A 653 16.42 32.91 -0.14
N ASN A 654 17.52 33.32 0.51
CA ASN A 654 18.14 34.63 0.25
C ASN A 654 18.79 34.64 -1.13
N THR A 655 18.80 35.78 -1.81
CA THR A 655 19.32 35.87 -3.19
C THR A 655 20.82 36.10 -3.18
N VAL A 656 21.61 35.11 -3.62
CA VAL A 656 23.08 35.15 -3.61
C VAL A 656 23.71 35.57 -4.94
N PHE A 657 23.02 35.37 -6.07
CA PHE A 657 23.52 35.75 -7.39
C PHE A 657 22.38 36.12 -8.34
N THR A 658 22.62 37.08 -9.22
CA THR A 658 21.76 37.34 -10.39
C THR A 658 22.58 37.68 -11.63
N ALA A 659 22.12 37.24 -12.80
CA ALA A 659 22.75 37.53 -14.09
C ALA A 659 21.71 37.70 -15.21
N ARG A 660 22.13 38.29 -16.33
CA ARG A 660 21.29 38.45 -17.53
C ARG A 660 22.04 38.11 -18.84
N PRO A 661 22.66 36.91 -18.97
CA PRO A 661 23.33 36.50 -20.21
C PRO A 661 22.39 36.48 -21.41
N THR A 662 22.97 36.53 -22.60
CA THR A 662 22.24 36.42 -23.88
C THR A 662 22.54 35.07 -24.51
N ALA A 663 21.51 34.38 -25.01
CA ALA A 663 21.65 33.09 -25.67
C ALA A 663 22.46 33.20 -26.96
N ASN A 664 23.41 32.29 -27.19
CA ASN A 664 24.22 32.21 -28.40
C ASN A 664 23.42 31.60 -29.59
N ALA A 665 24.09 31.38 -30.73
CA ALA A 665 23.49 30.80 -31.94
C ALA A 665 22.80 29.43 -31.73
N MET A 666 23.22 28.65 -30.73
CA MET A 666 22.64 27.35 -30.37
C MET A 666 21.48 27.46 -29.36
N GLY A 667 21.05 28.67 -28.99
CA GLY A 667 20.05 28.90 -27.95
C GLY A 667 20.59 28.70 -26.53
N THR A 668 21.90 28.61 -26.35
CA THR A 668 22.56 28.40 -25.04
C THR A 668 22.94 29.74 -24.42
N ALA A 669 22.44 30.03 -23.22
CA ALA A 669 22.88 31.14 -22.38
C ALA A 669 23.66 30.60 -21.16
N GLN A 670 24.84 31.14 -20.91
CA GLN A 670 25.72 30.71 -19.82
C GLN A 670 26.00 31.85 -18.84
N ALA A 671 26.21 31.52 -17.57
CA ALA A 671 26.81 32.42 -16.61
C ALA A 671 27.64 31.62 -15.59
N GLU A 672 28.45 32.34 -14.83
CA GLU A 672 29.27 31.80 -13.76
C GLU A 672 29.25 32.77 -12.56
N PHE A 673 29.42 32.22 -11.36
CA PHE A 673 29.64 33.01 -10.15
C PHE A 673 30.43 32.19 -9.13
N THR A 674 31.18 32.86 -8.27
CA THR A 674 31.87 32.23 -7.14
C THR A 674 30.93 32.19 -5.94
N LEU A 675 30.82 31.05 -5.28
CA LEU A 675 30.17 30.97 -3.97
C LEU A 675 30.99 31.76 -2.94
N PRO A 676 30.36 32.38 -1.92
CA PRO A 676 31.08 32.94 -0.77
C PRO A 676 32.03 31.92 -0.12
N ASP A 677 33.06 32.41 0.57
CA ASP A 677 34.01 31.56 1.33
C ASP A 677 33.38 30.93 2.58
N ASN A 678 32.26 31.50 3.07
CA ASN A 678 31.41 30.94 4.12
C ASN A 678 29.93 31.09 3.73
N PRO A 679 29.42 30.24 2.82
CA PRO A 679 28.02 30.21 2.42
C PRO A 679 27.21 29.34 3.40
N MET A 680 25.89 29.56 3.45
CA MET A 680 25.00 28.57 4.06
C MET A 680 25.10 27.25 3.27
N LEU A 681 25.25 26.12 3.95
CA LEU A 681 25.29 24.78 3.31
C LEU A 681 23.88 24.28 2.97
N GLY A 682 23.80 23.22 2.14
CA GLY A 682 22.56 22.58 1.70
C GLY A 682 22.12 22.97 0.29
N TYR A 683 20.81 22.96 0.02
CA TYR A 683 20.25 23.10 -1.33
C TYR A 683 20.06 24.56 -1.77
N PHE A 684 20.70 24.93 -2.88
CA PHE A 684 20.54 26.21 -3.56
C PHE A 684 19.56 26.07 -4.72
N GLN A 685 18.70 27.07 -4.91
CA GLN A 685 17.71 27.09 -5.99
C GLN A 685 18.09 28.11 -7.07
N ILE A 686 18.28 27.62 -8.30
CA ILE A 686 18.38 28.45 -9.50
C ILE A 686 16.99 28.61 -10.10
N GLN A 687 16.55 29.86 -10.25
CA GLN A 687 15.45 30.25 -11.12
C GLN A 687 16.03 30.91 -12.36
N ALA A 688 15.69 30.40 -13.55
CA ALA A 688 16.01 31.05 -14.81
C ALA A 688 14.73 31.45 -15.55
N SER A 689 14.79 32.56 -16.26
CA SER A 689 13.64 33.19 -16.91
C SER A 689 14.04 33.77 -18.26
N LEU A 690 13.20 33.56 -19.28
CA LEU A 690 13.44 34.06 -20.65
C LEU A 690 12.18 34.79 -21.10
N THR A 691 12.34 36.02 -21.58
CA THR A 691 11.20 36.80 -22.11
C THR A 691 11.21 36.76 -23.64
N ALA A 692 10.16 36.17 -24.22
CA ALA A 692 9.96 36.09 -25.67
C ALA A 692 8.46 36.25 -26.00
N ASN A 693 8.15 36.87 -27.14
CA ASN A 693 6.78 37.25 -27.53
C ASN A 693 5.97 37.91 -26.38
N LYS A 694 6.61 38.85 -25.68
CA LYS A 694 6.05 39.58 -24.51
C LYS A 694 5.64 38.71 -23.29
N HIS A 695 5.99 37.43 -23.25
CA HIS A 695 5.77 36.53 -22.12
C HIS A 695 7.10 36.09 -21.48
N THR A 696 7.12 35.88 -20.16
CA THR A 696 8.31 35.45 -19.40
C THR A 696 8.18 34.02 -18.90
N TYR A 697 8.70 33.09 -19.70
CA TYR A 697 8.83 31.68 -19.37
C TYR A 697 9.81 31.50 -18.20
N ARG A 698 9.63 30.46 -17.39
CA ARG A 698 10.50 30.16 -16.23
C ARG A 698 10.83 28.67 -16.14
N THR A 699 12.04 28.38 -15.69
CA THR A 699 12.49 27.03 -15.34
C THR A 699 13.30 27.09 -14.05
N TYR A 700 13.41 25.97 -13.36
CA TYR A 700 14.07 25.85 -12.06
C TYR A 700 15.02 24.66 -12.05
N GLN A 701 16.12 24.80 -11.31
CA GLN A 701 17.09 23.74 -11.04
C GLN A 701 17.61 23.92 -9.61
N SER A 702 18.12 22.85 -9.00
CA SER A 702 18.84 22.94 -7.73
C SER A 702 20.22 22.30 -7.81
N PHE A 703 21.12 22.80 -6.96
CA PHE A 703 22.42 22.19 -6.68
C PHE A 703 22.67 22.24 -5.17
N GLN A 704 23.62 21.46 -4.68
CA GLN A 704 23.96 21.39 -3.26
C GLN A 704 25.30 22.11 -3.00
N VAL A 705 25.45 22.73 -1.83
CA VAL A 705 26.71 23.31 -1.36
C VAL A 705 27.10 22.66 -0.05
N GLU A 706 28.24 21.98 -0.03
CA GLU A 706 28.73 21.20 1.12
C GLU A 706 30.25 21.33 1.23
N GLU A 707 30.80 21.12 2.43
CA GLU A 707 32.25 20.97 2.65
C GLU A 707 32.78 19.59 2.22
N TYR A 708 32.37 19.11 1.04
CA TYR A 708 32.80 17.83 0.51
C TYR A 708 34.25 17.88 0.02
N LYS A 709 35.05 16.84 0.28
CA LYS A 709 36.31 16.64 -0.46
C LYS A 709 35.97 15.96 -1.78
N ARG A 710 36.46 16.49 -2.91
CA ARG A 710 36.34 15.78 -4.20
C ARG A 710 37.00 14.39 -4.06
N PRO A 711 36.41 13.34 -4.66
CA PRO A 711 37.11 12.08 -4.83
C PRO A 711 38.36 12.29 -5.70
N ASP A 712 39.47 11.65 -5.33
CA ASP A 712 40.73 11.72 -6.10
C ASP A 712 40.87 10.53 -7.08
N TYR A 713 39.96 9.56 -6.99
CA TYR A 713 39.89 8.34 -7.79
C TYR A 713 38.45 8.01 -8.18
N GLU A 714 38.28 7.23 -9.24
CA GLU A 714 37.00 6.68 -9.69
C GLU A 714 36.97 5.16 -9.54
N ILE A 715 35.76 4.59 -9.52
CA ILE A 715 35.53 3.15 -9.44
C ILE A 715 34.48 2.75 -10.48
N THR A 716 34.87 1.88 -11.41
CA THR A 716 33.97 1.29 -12.39
C THR A 716 33.70 -0.18 -12.09
N LEU A 717 32.50 -0.66 -12.43
CA LEU A 717 32.12 -2.07 -12.40
C LEU A 717 31.67 -2.49 -13.81
N SER A 718 32.23 -3.58 -14.30
CA SER A 718 31.97 -4.05 -15.66
C SER A 718 30.56 -4.66 -15.82
N SER A 719 30.12 -4.72 -17.07
CA SER A 719 28.96 -5.50 -17.48
C SER A 719 29.15 -5.88 -18.94
N ASP A 720 28.93 -7.16 -19.25
CA ASP A 720 29.01 -7.72 -20.61
C ASP A 720 27.65 -7.68 -21.34
N GLY A 721 26.62 -7.09 -20.72
CA GLY A 721 25.26 -7.03 -21.27
C GLY A 721 24.54 -8.38 -21.36
N THR A 722 25.04 -9.41 -20.67
CA THR A 722 24.43 -10.75 -20.68
C THR A 722 23.56 -11.00 -19.45
N THR A 723 22.40 -11.64 -19.67
CA THR A 723 21.59 -12.21 -18.60
C THR A 723 22.43 -13.22 -17.82
N ARG A 724 22.46 -13.14 -16.48
CA ARG A 724 23.08 -14.16 -15.64
C ARG A 724 22.09 -15.29 -15.33
N GLU A 725 22.59 -16.50 -15.13
CA GLU A 725 21.78 -17.64 -14.66
C GLU A 725 21.86 -17.77 -13.13
N TYR A 726 20.77 -18.19 -12.49
CA TYR A 726 20.79 -18.54 -11.07
C TYR A 726 21.70 -19.73 -10.78
N ASN A 727 22.22 -19.78 -9.56
CA ASN A 727 23.04 -20.86 -9.00
C ASN A 727 24.38 -21.12 -9.72
N LYS A 728 24.71 -20.33 -10.76
CA LYS A 728 26.06 -20.27 -11.36
C LYS A 728 26.85 -19.13 -10.73
N GLU A 729 28.10 -19.41 -10.36
CA GLU A 729 29.00 -18.38 -9.84
C GLU A 729 29.18 -17.26 -10.88
N THR A 730 28.99 -16.02 -10.43
CA THR A 730 29.11 -14.82 -11.24
C THR A 730 30.24 -13.97 -10.68
N THR A 731 31.24 -13.69 -11.53
CA THR A 731 32.30 -12.71 -11.24
C THR A 731 31.99 -11.41 -11.96
N VAL A 732 32.01 -10.30 -11.24
CA VAL A 732 32.03 -8.94 -11.79
C VAL A 732 33.42 -8.36 -11.54
N THR A 733 34.06 -7.87 -12.60
CA THR A 733 35.33 -7.16 -12.49
C THR A 733 35.08 -5.69 -12.20
N GLY A 734 35.92 -5.10 -11.37
CA GLY A 734 35.95 -3.67 -11.14
C GLY A 734 37.36 -3.11 -11.36
N GLN A 735 37.42 -1.81 -11.60
CA GLN A 735 38.66 -1.06 -11.77
C GLN A 735 38.58 0.20 -10.92
N ALA A 736 39.57 0.44 -10.07
CA ALA A 736 39.76 1.68 -9.33
C ALA A 736 41.06 2.36 -9.78
N GLN A 737 40.95 3.63 -10.16
CA GLN A 737 42.06 4.42 -10.68
C GLN A 737 41.96 5.87 -10.24
N TYR A 738 43.08 6.50 -9.95
CA TYR A 738 43.14 7.93 -9.70
C TYR A 738 42.72 8.70 -10.96
N TYR A 739 42.11 9.89 -10.81
CA TYR A 739 41.71 10.71 -11.96
C TYR A 739 42.87 11.19 -12.83
N PHE A 740 44.12 11.08 -12.35
CA PHE A 740 45.34 11.29 -13.14
C PHE A 740 45.88 10.02 -13.85
N GLY A 741 45.11 8.93 -13.85
CA GLY A 741 45.35 7.72 -14.66
C GLY A 741 46.19 6.61 -14.01
N SER A 742 46.76 6.84 -12.82
CA SER A 742 47.47 5.78 -12.08
C SER A 742 46.51 4.80 -11.41
N PRO A 743 46.86 3.50 -11.32
CA PRO A 743 46.04 2.52 -10.60
C PRO A 743 45.99 2.84 -9.11
N LEU A 744 44.82 2.66 -8.48
CA LEU A 744 44.70 2.67 -7.03
C LEU A 744 44.98 1.25 -6.51
N ALA A 745 46.25 0.92 -6.29
CA ALA A 745 46.68 -0.41 -5.86
C ALA A 745 46.55 -0.63 -4.34
N GLY A 746 46.33 -1.88 -3.90
CA GLY A 746 46.31 -2.29 -2.49
C GLY A 746 45.14 -1.77 -1.62
N ALA A 747 44.30 -0.90 -2.18
CA ALA A 747 43.16 -0.27 -1.54
C ALA A 747 42.13 -1.30 -1.06
N ALA A 748 41.55 -1.06 0.12
CA ALA A 748 40.53 -1.94 0.69
C ALA A 748 39.17 -1.69 0.03
N ILE A 749 38.41 -2.75 -0.20
CA ILE A 749 37.08 -2.68 -0.83
C ILE A 749 36.09 -3.35 0.09
N ASN A 750 35.04 -2.65 0.50
CA ASN A 750 33.83 -3.23 1.05
C ASN A 750 32.83 -3.44 -0.10
N TYR A 751 32.14 -4.58 -0.18
CA TYR A 751 31.04 -4.72 -1.13
C TYR A 751 29.79 -5.35 -0.51
N THR A 752 28.65 -4.98 -1.08
CA THR A 752 27.33 -5.54 -0.76
C THR A 752 26.63 -5.87 -2.07
N VAL A 753 26.08 -7.08 -2.16
CA VAL A 753 25.26 -7.55 -3.27
C VAL A 753 23.83 -7.72 -2.77
N THR A 754 22.90 -7.00 -3.38
CA THR A 754 21.50 -6.92 -2.96
C THR A 754 20.60 -7.45 -4.08
N ARG A 755 19.78 -8.46 -3.78
CA ARG A 755 18.68 -8.92 -4.63
C ARG A 755 17.50 -7.94 -4.51
N GLN A 756 16.96 -7.56 -5.66
CA GLN A 756 15.73 -6.80 -5.83
C GLN A 756 14.77 -7.59 -6.72
N ASP A 757 13.47 -7.55 -6.41
CA ASP A 757 12.46 -8.14 -7.30
C ASP A 757 12.39 -7.38 -8.63
N TYR A 758 12.24 -8.11 -9.72
CA TYR A 758 12.22 -7.55 -11.07
C TYR A 758 11.25 -8.30 -11.98
N LEU A 759 10.55 -7.54 -12.81
CA LEU A 759 9.70 -8.04 -13.88
C LEU A 759 10.05 -7.25 -15.15
N PRO A 760 10.34 -7.90 -16.28
CA PRO A 760 10.57 -7.19 -17.54
C PRO A 760 9.37 -6.30 -17.90
N PRO A 761 9.55 -4.99 -18.20
CA PRO A 761 8.44 -4.05 -18.37
C PRO A 761 7.42 -4.40 -19.47
N PHE A 762 7.78 -5.29 -20.40
CA PHE A 762 6.89 -5.80 -21.44
C PHE A 762 5.95 -6.93 -20.98
N TYR A 763 6.03 -7.38 -19.72
CA TYR A 763 5.06 -8.30 -19.09
C TYR A 763 3.98 -7.53 -18.32
N TRP A 764 3.37 -6.52 -18.95
CA TRP A 764 2.44 -5.57 -18.33
C TRP A 764 1.18 -6.21 -17.69
N TRP A 765 0.78 -7.41 -18.14
CA TRP A 765 -0.36 -8.17 -17.58
C TRP A 765 0.02 -8.98 -16.33
N LYS A 766 1.31 -9.04 -15.96
CA LYS A 766 1.77 -9.63 -14.69
C LYS A 766 1.94 -8.53 -13.65
N VAL A 767 1.34 -8.75 -12.48
CA VAL A 767 1.59 -7.94 -11.29
C VAL A 767 2.84 -8.49 -10.59
N LEU A 768 3.79 -7.62 -10.25
CA LEU A 768 4.84 -7.96 -9.29
C LEU A 768 4.19 -8.18 -7.91
N PRO A 769 4.43 -9.31 -7.22
CA PRO A 769 3.95 -9.47 -5.85
C PRO A 769 4.54 -8.38 -4.95
N SER A 770 3.85 -8.08 -3.86
CA SER A 770 4.31 -7.12 -2.85
C SER A 770 5.67 -7.55 -2.31
N SER A 771 6.73 -6.83 -2.67
CA SER A 771 8.10 -7.15 -2.25
C SER A 771 8.28 -7.00 -0.74
N ASP A 772 8.91 -7.99 -0.10
CA ASP A 772 9.44 -7.88 1.27
C ASP A 772 10.64 -6.91 1.36
N GLY A 773 11.20 -6.49 0.22
CA GLY A 773 12.25 -5.49 0.10
C GLY A 773 13.62 -6.03 -0.33
N ASP A 774 14.52 -5.07 -0.58
CA ASP A 774 15.92 -5.28 -0.94
C ASP A 774 16.63 -6.25 0.02
N THR A 775 17.01 -7.44 -0.48
CA THR A 775 17.59 -8.52 0.31
C THR A 775 19.09 -8.65 0.05
N VAL A 776 19.91 -8.45 1.07
CA VAL A 776 21.38 -8.65 0.96
C VAL A 776 21.70 -10.15 0.82
N VAL A 777 22.36 -10.52 -0.28
CA VAL A 777 22.69 -11.93 -0.61
C VAL A 777 24.18 -12.26 -0.47
N ALA A 778 25.06 -11.26 -0.52
CA ALA A 778 26.48 -11.41 -0.26
C ALA A 778 27.07 -10.09 0.24
N GLN A 779 27.99 -10.18 1.20
CA GLN A 779 28.84 -9.10 1.65
C GLN A 779 30.25 -9.64 1.84
N GLY A 780 31.25 -8.79 1.67
CA GLY A 780 32.63 -9.18 1.87
C GLY A 780 33.59 -8.03 1.63
N THR A 781 34.87 -8.34 1.79
CA THR A 781 35.96 -7.43 1.46
C THR A 781 36.81 -7.97 0.32
N ALA A 782 37.42 -7.05 -0.43
CA ALA A 782 38.43 -7.35 -1.43
C ALA A 782 39.57 -6.31 -1.33
N LYS A 783 40.61 -6.49 -2.13
CA LYS A 783 41.61 -5.45 -2.40
C LYS A 783 41.82 -5.30 -3.90
N THR A 784 42.27 -4.12 -4.31
CA THR A 784 42.80 -3.91 -5.66
C THR A 784 44.19 -4.53 -5.82
N ASP A 785 44.48 -5.06 -7.00
CA ASP A 785 45.82 -5.49 -7.38
C ASP A 785 46.72 -4.30 -7.78
N GLU A 786 47.97 -4.59 -8.18
CA GLU A 786 48.95 -3.59 -8.65
C GLU A 786 48.46 -2.74 -9.84
N LYS A 787 47.43 -3.20 -10.55
CA LYS A 787 46.81 -2.52 -11.71
C LYS A 787 45.51 -1.82 -11.34
N GLY A 788 45.13 -1.78 -10.07
CA GLY A 788 43.86 -1.18 -9.61
C GLY A 788 42.64 -2.05 -9.92
N SER A 789 42.84 -3.26 -10.46
CA SER A 789 41.76 -4.19 -10.80
C SER A 789 41.32 -4.97 -9.57
N PHE A 790 40.03 -5.32 -9.51
CA PHE A 790 39.46 -6.18 -8.48
C PHE A 790 38.34 -7.07 -9.03
N LYS A 791 37.95 -8.07 -8.25
CA LYS A 791 36.90 -9.03 -8.60
C LYS A 791 35.94 -9.20 -7.43
N ILE A 792 34.65 -9.11 -7.71
CA ILE A 792 33.57 -9.45 -6.79
C ILE A 792 32.92 -10.72 -7.33
N THR A 793 33.03 -11.81 -6.58
CA THR A 793 32.51 -13.13 -6.94
C THR A 793 31.41 -13.53 -5.96
N PHE A 794 30.25 -13.90 -6.48
CA PHE A 794 29.08 -14.30 -5.71
C PHE A 794 28.21 -15.22 -6.57
N THR A 795 27.29 -15.96 -5.95
CA THR A 795 26.34 -16.83 -6.67
C THR A 795 24.92 -16.32 -6.46
N PRO A 796 24.21 -15.80 -7.49
CA PRO A 796 22.82 -15.39 -7.36
C PRO A 796 21.95 -16.64 -7.14
N ARG A 797 21.38 -16.78 -5.94
CA ARG A 797 20.49 -17.89 -5.58
C ARG A 797 19.04 -17.46 -5.68
N GLN A 798 18.19 -18.33 -6.20
CA GLN A 798 16.75 -18.11 -6.13
C GLN A 798 16.31 -18.05 -4.65
N GLN A 799 15.53 -17.03 -4.32
CA GLN A 799 14.84 -16.85 -3.04
C GLN A 799 13.55 -17.67 -3.00
N GLU A 800 12.88 -17.84 -4.14
CA GLU A 800 11.71 -18.71 -4.30
C GLU A 800 11.93 -19.74 -5.41
N LYS A 801 11.34 -20.94 -5.26
CA LYS A 801 11.51 -22.05 -6.21
C LYS A 801 11.11 -21.69 -7.65
N ASP A 802 10.04 -20.90 -7.80
CA ASP A 802 9.46 -20.53 -9.09
C ASP A 802 9.95 -19.15 -9.59
N GLU A 803 10.93 -18.55 -8.89
CA GLU A 803 11.50 -17.25 -9.22
C GLU A 803 12.15 -17.28 -10.62
N THR A 804 11.55 -16.56 -11.56
CA THR A 804 11.99 -16.52 -12.96
C THR A 804 12.96 -15.37 -13.24
N PHE A 805 12.87 -14.27 -12.48
CA PHE A 805 13.60 -13.03 -12.69
C PHE A 805 13.92 -12.35 -11.36
N ALA A 806 15.11 -11.76 -11.27
CA ALA A 806 15.46 -10.77 -10.28
C ALA A 806 16.58 -9.87 -10.81
N LYS A 807 16.77 -8.75 -10.13
CA LYS A 807 17.82 -7.79 -10.39
C LYS A 807 18.77 -7.79 -9.20
N TYR A 808 20.06 -7.93 -9.44
CA TYR A 808 21.05 -7.93 -8.36
C TYR A 808 21.91 -6.67 -8.51
N VAL A 809 22.00 -5.90 -7.42
CA VAL A 809 22.74 -4.64 -7.33
C VAL A 809 24.00 -4.90 -6.52
N ILE A 810 25.17 -4.78 -7.15
CA ILE A 810 26.45 -4.73 -6.45
C ILE A 810 26.73 -3.27 -6.14
N LYS A 811 26.77 -2.90 -4.85
CA LYS A 811 27.44 -1.69 -4.37
C LYS A 811 28.86 -2.08 -3.97
N ALA A 812 29.86 -1.41 -4.55
CA ALA A 812 31.26 -1.56 -4.19
C ALA A 812 31.79 -0.22 -3.66
N GLU A 813 32.46 -0.27 -2.52
CA GLU A 813 32.95 0.89 -1.77
C GLU A 813 34.45 0.72 -1.54
N VAL A 814 35.27 1.56 -2.19
CA VAL A 814 36.73 1.46 -2.17
C VAL A 814 37.29 2.55 -1.27
N LEU A 815 38.14 2.13 -0.32
CA LEU A 815 38.81 2.97 0.66
C LEU A 815 40.26 3.23 0.26
N ASP A 816 40.67 4.49 0.22
CA ASP A 816 42.07 4.88 0.00
C ASP A 816 42.93 4.78 1.28
N GLU A 817 44.22 5.05 1.14
CA GLU A 817 45.20 5.04 2.24
C GLU A 817 44.89 6.06 3.36
N SER A 818 44.06 7.08 3.07
CA SER A 818 43.57 8.05 4.06
C SER A 818 42.25 7.64 4.73
N GLY A 819 41.76 6.43 4.44
CA GLY A 819 40.51 5.89 5.00
C GLY A 819 39.24 6.49 4.39
N ARG A 820 39.34 7.31 3.34
CA ARG A 820 38.16 7.87 2.65
C ARG A 820 37.51 6.80 1.80
N ALA A 821 36.19 6.70 1.86
CA ALA A 821 35.40 5.77 1.05
C ALA A 821 34.75 6.48 -0.14
N ILE A 822 34.78 5.84 -1.31
CA ILE A 822 33.92 6.17 -2.46
C ILE A 822 33.09 4.94 -2.78
N SER A 823 31.80 5.10 -3.07
CA SER A 823 30.97 3.98 -3.54
C SER A 823 30.47 4.15 -4.97
N THR A 824 30.51 3.04 -5.71
CA THR A 824 29.90 2.85 -7.03
C THR A 824 28.87 1.73 -6.96
N GLN A 825 27.91 1.69 -7.88
CA GLN A 825 26.96 0.58 -7.96
C GLN A 825 26.60 0.18 -9.39
N LYS A 826 26.38 -1.12 -9.59
CA LYS A 826 25.95 -1.69 -10.87
C LYS A 826 24.90 -2.77 -10.65
N ALA A 827 23.89 -2.78 -11.50
CA ALA A 827 22.84 -3.79 -11.51
C ALA A 827 22.90 -4.65 -12.78
N PHE A 828 22.51 -5.91 -12.66
CA PHE A 828 22.35 -6.86 -13.76
C PHE A 828 21.13 -7.76 -13.50
N THR A 829 20.55 -8.26 -14.59
CA THR A 829 19.39 -9.17 -14.52
C THR A 829 19.85 -10.61 -14.41
N VAL A 830 19.23 -11.35 -13.49
CA VAL A 830 19.36 -12.81 -13.36
C VAL A 830 18.05 -13.44 -13.81
N SER A 831 18.11 -14.52 -14.58
CA SER A 831 16.92 -15.28 -14.98
C SER A 831 17.18 -16.78 -15.10
N THR A 832 16.13 -17.58 -14.94
CA THR A 832 16.10 -18.99 -15.36
C THR A 832 15.90 -19.17 -16.87
N LEU A 833 15.58 -18.10 -17.60
CA LEU A 833 15.27 -18.11 -19.03
C LEU A 833 16.32 -17.29 -19.81
N ALA A 834 16.92 -17.90 -20.83
CA ALA A 834 17.88 -17.21 -21.69
C ALA A 834 17.19 -16.28 -22.71
N LYS A 835 15.93 -16.56 -23.06
CA LYS A 835 15.12 -15.81 -24.02
C LYS A 835 13.69 -15.59 -23.53
N LEU A 836 13.07 -14.49 -23.93
CA LEU A 836 11.70 -14.06 -23.58
C LEU A 836 10.97 -13.56 -24.83
N PHE A 837 9.64 -13.40 -24.76
CA PHE A 837 8.87 -12.76 -25.83
C PHE A 837 8.27 -11.43 -25.34
N LYS A 838 8.58 -10.36 -26.06
CA LYS A 838 7.67 -9.21 -26.13
C LYS A 838 6.57 -9.56 -27.14
N LEU A 839 5.31 -9.43 -26.73
CA LEU A 839 4.13 -9.68 -27.54
C LEU A 839 3.15 -8.52 -27.32
N ASP A 840 2.92 -7.74 -28.37
CA ASP A 840 1.91 -6.67 -28.38
C ASP A 840 0.80 -7.04 -29.37
N PHE A 841 -0.46 -7.03 -28.94
CA PHE A 841 -1.62 -7.07 -29.85
C PHE A 841 -1.88 -5.69 -30.43
N THR A 842 -2.37 -5.63 -31.68
CA THR A 842 -2.73 -4.34 -32.32
C THR A 842 -4.12 -3.84 -31.94
N GLN A 843 -5.03 -4.76 -31.59
CA GLN A 843 -6.41 -4.51 -31.21
C GLN A 843 -6.83 -5.40 -30.03
N GLY A 844 -7.86 -5.01 -29.27
CA GLY A 844 -8.37 -5.78 -28.14
C GLY A 844 -9.31 -6.94 -28.52
N PHE A 845 -9.99 -6.80 -29.66
CA PHE A 845 -10.96 -7.75 -30.22
C PHE A 845 -10.73 -7.85 -31.74
N TYR A 846 -11.16 -8.95 -32.35
CA TYR A 846 -11.04 -9.20 -33.79
C TYR A 846 -12.36 -9.73 -34.36
N ASP A 847 -12.71 -9.33 -35.58
CA ASP A 847 -13.97 -9.70 -36.20
C ASP A 847 -14.00 -11.17 -36.63
N ALA A 848 -15.10 -11.87 -36.34
CA ALA A 848 -15.32 -13.23 -36.78
C ALA A 848 -15.24 -13.35 -38.31
N ASN A 849 -14.69 -14.49 -38.75
CA ASN A 849 -14.48 -14.89 -40.13
C ASN A 849 -13.63 -13.91 -40.99
N THR A 850 -12.95 -12.95 -40.37
CA THR A 850 -12.16 -11.91 -41.03
C THR A 850 -10.65 -12.12 -40.85
N GLN A 851 -9.87 -11.93 -41.90
CA GLN A 851 -8.40 -12.02 -41.86
C GLN A 851 -7.78 -10.68 -41.40
N THR A 852 -6.92 -10.70 -40.38
CA THR A 852 -6.19 -9.51 -39.90
C THR A 852 -4.71 -9.60 -40.27
N SER A 853 -4.17 -8.61 -40.97
CA SER A 853 -2.78 -8.63 -41.49
C SER A 853 -1.72 -8.28 -40.42
N ASP A 854 -1.96 -7.24 -39.62
CA ASP A 854 -1.16 -6.85 -38.45
C ASP A 854 -1.99 -7.10 -37.19
N PHE A 855 -1.92 -8.33 -36.69
CA PHE A 855 -2.71 -8.81 -35.52
C PHE A 855 -1.87 -8.77 -34.23
N ALA A 856 -0.62 -9.20 -34.31
CA ALA A 856 0.28 -9.22 -33.17
C ALA A 856 1.73 -8.97 -33.61
N ARG A 857 2.50 -8.32 -32.75
CA ARG A 857 3.91 -7.99 -32.96
C ARG A 857 4.75 -8.72 -31.93
N ILE A 858 5.70 -9.53 -32.42
CA ILE A 858 6.51 -10.42 -31.62
C ILE A 858 7.97 -10.00 -31.73
N THR A 859 8.64 -9.80 -30.60
CA THR A 859 10.10 -9.66 -30.53
C THR A 859 10.65 -10.68 -29.54
N LEU A 860 11.65 -11.47 -29.96
CA LEU A 860 12.39 -12.37 -29.08
C LEU A 860 13.51 -11.56 -28.39
N THR A 861 13.56 -11.56 -27.06
CA THR A 861 14.48 -10.72 -26.25
C THR A 861 15.27 -11.52 -25.21
N ASN A 862 16.30 -10.93 -24.62
CA ASN A 862 16.88 -11.38 -23.36
C ASN A 862 16.16 -10.73 -22.15
N ALA A 863 16.58 -11.02 -20.92
CA ALA A 863 15.93 -10.49 -19.72
C ALA A 863 16.13 -8.98 -19.50
N ASP A 864 17.18 -8.39 -20.08
CA ASP A 864 17.41 -6.94 -20.12
C ASP A 864 16.62 -6.23 -21.24
N GLY A 865 15.87 -6.97 -22.05
CA GLY A 865 15.06 -6.46 -23.17
C GLY A 865 15.79 -6.32 -24.51
N ASN A 866 17.07 -6.67 -24.59
CA ASN A 866 17.81 -6.67 -25.86
C ASN A 866 17.25 -7.73 -26.81
N ALA A 867 16.99 -7.38 -28.07
CA ALA A 867 16.48 -8.33 -29.06
C ALA A 867 17.53 -9.39 -29.42
N VAL A 868 17.08 -10.63 -29.66
CA VAL A 868 17.94 -11.80 -29.97
C VAL A 868 17.40 -12.61 -31.15
N THR A 869 18.25 -13.48 -31.72
CA THR A 869 17.88 -14.39 -32.81
C THR A 869 17.33 -15.73 -32.30
N GLY A 870 16.54 -16.41 -33.14
CA GLY A 870 15.99 -17.73 -32.80
C GLY A 870 14.83 -18.17 -33.70
N LYS A 871 14.27 -19.34 -33.39
CA LYS A 871 12.99 -19.81 -33.94
C LYS A 871 11.92 -19.75 -32.86
N VAL A 872 10.73 -19.26 -33.22
CA VAL A 872 9.56 -19.16 -32.35
C VAL A 872 8.42 -19.91 -33.00
N SER A 873 7.87 -20.90 -32.31
CA SER A 873 6.64 -21.59 -32.71
C SER A 873 5.44 -20.90 -32.08
N VAL A 874 4.50 -20.47 -32.91
CA VAL A 874 3.23 -19.86 -32.52
C VAL A 874 2.13 -20.90 -32.69
N LYS A 875 1.40 -21.20 -31.62
CA LYS A 875 0.18 -22.01 -31.64
C LYS A 875 -1.00 -21.12 -31.24
N VAL A 876 -2.10 -21.14 -32.00
CA VAL A 876 -3.38 -20.56 -31.57
C VAL A 876 -4.38 -21.69 -31.33
N SER A 877 -5.01 -21.69 -30.16
CA SER A 877 -6.05 -22.66 -29.77
C SER A 877 -7.36 -21.97 -29.41
N LEU A 878 -8.49 -22.54 -29.83
CA LEU A 878 -9.81 -22.20 -29.27
C LEU A 878 -9.90 -22.74 -27.84
N LEU A 879 -10.44 -21.94 -26.92
CA LEU A 879 -10.71 -22.31 -25.55
C LEU A 879 -12.16 -22.74 -25.33
N GLU A 880 -12.39 -23.52 -24.27
CA GLU A 880 -13.72 -23.74 -23.71
C GLU A 880 -14.24 -22.42 -23.14
N ASN A 881 -15.39 -21.96 -23.62
CA ASN A 881 -15.96 -20.67 -23.23
C ASN A 881 -16.84 -20.78 -21.97
N THR A 882 -16.22 -21.22 -20.88
CA THR A 882 -16.84 -21.39 -19.56
C THR A 882 -16.08 -20.57 -18.54
N LEU A 883 -16.73 -19.55 -17.97
CA LEU A 883 -16.12 -18.72 -16.93
C LEU A 883 -15.98 -19.56 -15.64
N PRO A 884 -14.76 -19.71 -15.08
CA PRO A 884 -14.59 -20.42 -13.82
C PRO A 884 -15.19 -19.60 -12.66
N GLN A 885 -15.84 -20.27 -11.71
CA GLN A 885 -16.25 -19.68 -10.44
C GLN A 885 -14.99 -19.29 -9.63
N THR A 886 -14.52 -18.05 -9.79
CA THR A 886 -13.41 -17.52 -9.00
C THR A 886 -13.86 -17.32 -7.56
N GLN A 887 -13.28 -18.07 -6.62
CA GLN A 887 -13.32 -17.69 -5.21
C GLN A 887 -12.53 -16.39 -5.03
N GLU A 888 -13.24 -15.33 -4.67
CA GLU A 888 -12.66 -14.04 -4.30
C GLU A 888 -12.00 -14.18 -2.91
N ASP A 889 -10.66 -14.30 -2.84
CA ASP A 889 -9.94 -14.16 -1.56
C ASP A 889 -9.82 -12.66 -1.24
N ASP A 890 -10.92 -12.11 -0.69
CA ASP A 890 -11.22 -10.68 -0.42
C ASP A 890 -10.19 -9.89 0.42
N ARG A 891 -9.01 -10.45 0.69
CA ARG A 891 -8.09 -10.00 1.74
C ARG A 891 -6.74 -9.48 1.27
N PHE A 892 -6.51 -9.38 -0.03
CA PHE A 892 -5.33 -8.69 -0.56
C PHE A 892 -5.69 -7.52 -1.48
N TYR A 893 -5.25 -6.33 -1.08
CA TYR A 893 -4.84 -5.31 -2.04
C TYR A 893 -3.44 -5.69 -2.58
N PRO A 894 -3.14 -5.50 -3.88
CA PRO A 894 -4.02 -4.97 -4.92
C PRO A 894 -5.09 -5.98 -5.36
N ARG A 895 -6.20 -5.47 -5.90
CA ARG A 895 -7.20 -6.31 -6.58
C ARG A 895 -6.50 -7.22 -7.60
N PRO A 896 -6.88 -8.51 -7.72
CA PRO A 896 -6.45 -9.29 -8.87
C PRO A 896 -6.92 -8.57 -10.13
N VAL A 897 -6.01 -8.34 -11.09
CA VAL A 897 -6.38 -7.67 -12.34
C VAL A 897 -7.27 -8.64 -13.11
N ASN A 898 -8.52 -8.23 -13.39
CA ASN A 898 -9.47 -9.00 -14.18
C ASN A 898 -9.04 -8.96 -15.66
N THR A 899 -8.01 -9.72 -16.00
CA THR A 899 -7.56 -9.96 -17.37
C THR A 899 -8.13 -11.26 -17.92
N LEU A 900 -8.19 -11.36 -19.25
CA LEU A 900 -8.55 -12.61 -19.93
C LEU A 900 -7.55 -13.74 -19.62
N GLU A 901 -6.27 -13.42 -19.42
CA GLU A 901 -5.24 -14.39 -19.01
C GLU A 901 -5.54 -15.04 -17.65
N ASN A 902 -6.03 -14.27 -16.68
CA ASN A 902 -6.37 -14.78 -15.35
C ASN A 902 -7.69 -15.58 -15.39
N GLN A 903 -8.72 -15.03 -16.04
CA GLN A 903 -10.04 -15.65 -16.12
C GLN A 903 -10.03 -16.96 -16.94
N PHE A 904 -9.36 -16.98 -18.09
CA PHE A 904 -9.22 -18.18 -18.94
C PHE A 904 -7.93 -18.98 -18.68
N LYS A 905 -7.27 -18.78 -17.52
CA LYS A 905 -6.04 -19.48 -17.13
C LYS A 905 -6.19 -21.00 -17.16
N ASN A 906 -7.30 -21.49 -16.59
CA ASN A 906 -7.60 -22.91 -16.44
C ASN A 906 -8.53 -23.45 -17.55
N ALA A 907 -8.96 -22.62 -18.50
CA ALA A 907 -9.85 -23.04 -19.58
C ALA A 907 -9.16 -24.04 -20.51
N LYS A 908 -9.89 -25.11 -20.87
CA LYS A 908 -9.39 -26.21 -21.70
C LYS A 908 -9.21 -25.74 -23.14
N GLU A 909 -8.21 -26.29 -23.84
CA GLU A 909 -8.06 -26.06 -25.29
C GLU A 909 -8.93 -27.07 -26.05
N VAL A 910 -9.95 -26.57 -26.76
CA VAL A 910 -10.95 -27.39 -27.47
C VAL A 910 -10.41 -27.87 -28.81
N LYS A 911 -9.74 -26.98 -29.56
CA LYS A 911 -9.07 -27.32 -30.83
C LYS A 911 -7.92 -26.37 -31.10
N THR A 912 -6.88 -26.85 -31.77
CA THR A 912 -5.85 -25.98 -32.34
C THR A 912 -6.42 -25.35 -33.62
N ALA A 913 -6.33 -24.03 -33.74
CA ALA A 913 -6.79 -23.28 -34.93
C ALA A 913 -5.70 -23.24 -36.00
N PHE A 914 -4.47 -22.88 -35.62
CA PHE A 914 -3.29 -23.00 -36.48
C PHE A 914 -1.99 -23.07 -35.65
N THR A 915 -0.92 -23.52 -36.31
CA THR A 915 0.45 -23.44 -35.82
C THR A 915 1.34 -22.81 -36.91
N ARG A 916 2.27 -21.93 -36.54
CA ARG A 916 3.18 -21.24 -37.46
C ARG A 916 4.53 -20.99 -36.80
N ASP A 917 5.61 -21.37 -37.47
CA ASP A 917 6.97 -21.06 -37.03
C ASP A 917 7.48 -19.74 -37.65
N ILE A 918 8.18 -18.94 -36.84
CA ILE A 918 8.78 -17.66 -37.20
C ILE A 918 10.29 -17.75 -36.93
N SER A 919 11.12 -17.27 -37.86
CA SER A 919 12.58 -17.36 -37.78
C SER A 919 13.22 -15.97 -37.73
N PHE A 920 13.61 -15.56 -36.52
CA PHE A 920 14.31 -14.31 -36.24
C PHE A 920 15.77 -14.42 -36.68
N LYS A 921 16.00 -14.29 -38.00
CA LYS A 921 17.34 -14.34 -38.63
C LYS A 921 18.25 -13.17 -38.24
N LYS A 922 17.67 -12.06 -37.81
CA LYS A 922 18.32 -10.90 -37.20
C LYS A 922 17.50 -10.48 -35.97
N PRO A 923 18.11 -9.84 -34.95
CA PRO A 923 17.36 -9.21 -33.88
C PRO A 923 16.36 -8.17 -34.42
N GLY A 924 15.14 -8.17 -33.92
CA GLY A 924 14.09 -7.23 -34.33
C GLY A 924 12.68 -7.78 -34.13
N GLU A 925 11.69 -6.95 -34.49
CA GLU A 925 10.26 -7.26 -34.41
C GLU A 925 9.79 -8.06 -35.64
N GLN A 926 8.76 -8.89 -35.47
CA GLN A 926 8.06 -9.60 -36.54
C GLN A 926 6.54 -9.44 -36.38
N VAL A 927 5.85 -9.11 -37.48
CA VAL A 927 4.39 -9.01 -37.54
C VAL A 927 3.79 -10.39 -37.81
N LEU A 928 2.78 -10.76 -37.02
CA LEU A 928 1.95 -11.94 -37.18
C LEU A 928 0.56 -11.53 -37.70
N SER A 929 0.11 -12.24 -38.73
CA SER A 929 -1.24 -12.16 -39.30
C SER A 929 -2.17 -13.22 -38.70
N LEU A 930 -3.40 -12.85 -38.38
CA LEU A 930 -4.48 -13.77 -38.02
C LEU A 930 -5.24 -14.21 -39.27
N PRO A 931 -5.38 -15.52 -39.56
CA PRO A 931 -6.31 -15.99 -40.59
C PRO A 931 -7.77 -15.75 -40.15
N ALA A 932 -8.72 -15.88 -41.07
CA ALA A 932 -10.14 -15.89 -40.70
C ALA A 932 -10.42 -17.01 -39.68
N LEU A 933 -10.95 -16.63 -38.51
CA LEU A 933 -11.36 -17.55 -37.43
C LEU A 933 -12.85 -17.33 -37.11
N PRO A 934 -13.62 -18.38 -36.81
CA PRO A 934 -14.98 -18.21 -36.30
C PRO A 934 -14.98 -17.55 -34.91
N GLU A 935 -16.16 -17.15 -34.43
CA GLU A 935 -16.34 -16.65 -33.06
C GLU A 935 -15.76 -17.63 -32.00
N GLY A 936 -15.05 -17.09 -31.01
CA GLY A 936 -14.47 -17.83 -29.91
C GLY A 936 -13.50 -17.03 -29.05
N VAL A 937 -13.20 -17.57 -27.86
CA VAL A 937 -12.08 -17.11 -27.02
C VAL A 937 -10.85 -17.94 -27.37
N TYR A 938 -9.74 -17.29 -27.70
CA TYR A 938 -8.54 -17.94 -28.25
C TYR A 938 -7.30 -17.68 -27.41
N ARG A 939 -6.46 -18.71 -27.25
CA ARG A 939 -5.14 -18.63 -26.60
C ARG A 939 -4.05 -18.65 -27.66
N LEU A 940 -3.33 -17.54 -27.81
CA LEU A 940 -2.06 -17.48 -28.52
C LEU A 940 -0.97 -17.99 -27.58
N THR A 941 -0.16 -18.95 -28.01
CA THR A 941 0.95 -19.54 -27.26
C THR A 941 2.25 -19.49 -28.06
N LEU A 942 3.30 -18.94 -27.45
CA LEU A 942 4.66 -18.82 -27.99
C LEU A 942 5.59 -19.81 -27.28
N LYS A 943 6.42 -20.51 -28.07
CA LYS A 943 7.50 -21.39 -27.59
C LYS A 943 8.77 -21.20 -28.42
N ALA A 944 9.93 -21.25 -27.77
CA ALA A 944 11.23 -21.15 -28.42
C ALA A 944 12.30 -21.86 -27.58
N ASP A 945 13.41 -22.25 -28.21
CA ASP A 945 14.56 -22.83 -27.52
C ASP A 945 15.07 -21.88 -26.40
N LYS A 946 15.23 -22.42 -25.18
CA LYS A 946 15.65 -21.70 -23.96
C LYS A 946 14.81 -20.46 -23.62
N ALA A 947 13.56 -20.41 -24.11
CA ALA A 947 12.53 -19.51 -23.63
C ALA A 947 11.53 -20.25 -22.73
N GLY A 948 10.83 -19.51 -21.88
CA GLY A 948 9.62 -20.01 -21.24
C GLY A 948 8.51 -20.27 -22.28
N THR A 949 7.43 -20.94 -21.89
CA THR A 949 6.19 -20.85 -22.66
C THR A 949 5.44 -19.59 -22.23
N GLN A 950 5.01 -18.78 -23.19
CA GLN A 950 4.16 -17.61 -22.93
C GLN A 950 2.84 -17.79 -23.65
N SER A 951 1.74 -17.48 -22.98
CA SER A 951 0.41 -17.47 -23.58
C SER A 951 -0.32 -16.19 -23.23
N MET A 952 -1.11 -15.69 -24.17
CA MET A 952 -2.06 -14.58 -23.97
C MET A 952 -3.41 -14.95 -24.59
N VAL A 953 -4.48 -14.33 -24.12
CA VAL A 953 -5.85 -14.63 -24.51
C VAL A 953 -6.43 -13.45 -25.29
N PHE A 954 -7.05 -13.74 -26.43
CA PHE A 954 -7.72 -12.76 -27.28
C PHE A 954 -9.11 -13.28 -27.68
N VAL A 955 -10.00 -12.36 -28.03
CA VAL A 955 -11.39 -12.68 -28.40
C VAL A 955 -11.60 -12.42 -29.89
N VAL A 956 -12.23 -13.39 -30.55
CA VAL A 956 -12.79 -13.23 -31.89
C VAL A 956 -14.31 -13.25 -31.74
N ALA A 957 -15.01 -12.19 -32.15
CA ALA A 957 -16.43 -12.02 -31.89
C ALA A 957 -17.22 -11.71 -33.17
N ASP A 958 -18.48 -12.16 -33.22
CA ASP A 958 -19.46 -11.75 -34.22
C ASP A 958 -20.33 -10.60 -33.68
N THR A 959 -20.99 -9.90 -34.58
CA THR A 959 -21.98 -8.83 -34.33
C THR A 959 -23.12 -9.23 -33.38
N LEU A 960 -23.44 -10.52 -33.29
CA LEU A 960 -24.47 -11.10 -32.41
C LEU A 960 -23.87 -12.08 -31.38
N SER A 961 -22.66 -11.77 -30.90
CA SER A 961 -21.85 -12.65 -30.06
C SER A 961 -22.61 -13.35 -28.93
N GLN A 962 -22.42 -14.66 -28.81
CA GLN A 962 -22.95 -15.47 -27.70
C GLN A 962 -21.86 -15.80 -26.66
N LEU A 963 -20.73 -15.08 -26.67
CA LEU A 963 -19.60 -15.37 -25.80
C LEU A 963 -19.86 -14.94 -24.35
N GLN A 964 -19.72 -15.87 -23.40
CA GLN A 964 -19.68 -15.57 -21.96
C GLN A 964 -18.33 -14.96 -21.57
N LEU A 965 -18.19 -13.65 -21.74
CA LEU A 965 -16.99 -12.91 -21.34
C LEU A 965 -17.11 -12.40 -19.89
N PRO A 966 -16.00 -12.30 -19.13
CA PRO A 966 -16.01 -11.78 -17.77
C PRO A 966 -15.99 -10.24 -17.74
N ASP A 967 -16.41 -9.64 -16.62
CA ASP A 967 -16.20 -8.21 -16.33
C ASP A 967 -14.70 -7.92 -16.16
N VAL A 968 -14.05 -7.59 -17.28
CA VAL A 968 -12.64 -7.18 -17.39
C VAL A 968 -12.53 -5.65 -17.35
N THR A 969 -11.43 -5.13 -16.78
CA THR A 969 -11.23 -3.70 -16.48
C THR A 969 -9.95 -3.14 -17.07
#